data_AF-A0A846CRS3-F1
#
_entry.id   AF-A0A846CRS3-F1
#
_cell.length_a   1.000
_cell.length_b   1.000
_cell.length_c   1.000
_cell.angle_alpha   90.00
_cell.angle_beta   90.00
_cell.angle_gamma   90.00
#
_symmetry.space_group_name_H-M   'P 1'
#
loop_
_entity.id
_entity.type
_entity.pdbx_description
1 polymer ?
#
loop_
_entity_poly.entity_id
_entity_poly.type
_entity_poly.pdbx_seq_one_letter_code
_entity_poly.pdbx_strand_id
1 'polypeptide(L)'
;TETPTPTPTETPTPTPTETPTPTPTETPTPTPTETPTPTPTETPTPTPTETPTPTPTETPEPTPTPAPTPAPTPAPTEVIQVRDDNGNLIGLIINGVFEPLPTPSPSEPIPTASPVPPPPPIAVDDEVTTNQSQAVSFNVLENDIDPTGNEIFVSNFSLPTNGSLVENGTGTFTYTPREFFIGTDSFSYETTNGTTSSLATVNIRVFNEGAPIRVEGVFQGTPNNEFLIGSDQVDVIFGAGGDDSIFGEAGNDEIRGDADNDILNGGRGNDIVTGNQGNDNARGGKDDDLVLGEDGNDVLFGDRGNDTVSGGDGRDSVFGGKDNDSISGDAGDDFVSGDRGDDAVSGGDGNDNVLGGEGNDLVRGDAGEDFVSGGSGVDRLFGDEGNDTLFGEEDNDQAFGGLGNDSIFGGLGADLLSGEEDNDTIDGEDGNDQVQGDSGNDSLVGGLGTDTLIGGEGNDTFLISPENGGIEIFEADVIADFNGNTDLIRLGGGLGFNDLVIFQSPTSGGRDTIIQNGSDGPFLAILVGVDSNTINSGNFIGAGGFPPPVDPVDPVDPVDPVDPVDPVDPVDPVDPVDPVDPVDPVDPVDPVDPVDPVDPVDPVDPVDPVDPVDPVDPVDPVDPTPPPIPNLPPNAQDDEVTTSQDTSVEFDVLENDSDPEGQPLTLTDFSSVSNGELVVKSNGIFEYTPDSDFVGTDSFSYTISDGEGGSDSANVTITVNQPPELVNNTGIVVEKSSGIRFITDDNLQASDADNTPGELIYTIADAPDLGELRIGSNPRLREGDTFTQQDINDNLLQFTPDDAAGNDFFSYTVADTSGGQVPLTSFSIGITDDTKTLTNEADNFTGTALSNNILGLAGDDSIDGLSSSDYISGDEGNDSIFGNSGNDCLSGGTQQDTIRGGDGSDSVFGGDGNDSISGDTGNDRLFGEAGNDNLLGGDGGDSIIGGEGNDSILGADGGDTIAGNAGNDTIRSGVDNDSVTGGEGSDLIDGGTDNDTISSGAGSDTVVGGSENDSIFGEDGDDSIVGDDGNDTIDGGSGQDIILGDIGDDSIQGGDNNDRIDGSVGNDTMAGGSGSDRLTGGAGNDFFFYEVADQGIDTIVDFDSKGDDTFLFTSANFGGLTNDGFSSVILQNENVGSEGLSIADAELIIFEGKFDNVQAVNAALNLQNGSSDRPAFFVYLNGQRNKYVLGYDTSLADDSLPAFELGILQSIEPGEDQISTIIEADDFDFI
;
A
#
# COMPACT_ATOMS: atom_id res chain seq x y z
N THR A 1 48.29 -48.15 7.88
CA THR A 1 48.61 -49.49 8.44
C THR A 1 49.03 -49.34 9.88
N GLU A 2 48.43 -50.15 10.76
CA GLU A 2 48.83 -50.39 12.16
C GLU A 2 48.87 -49.18 13.15
N THR A 3 47.93 -49.25 14.08
CA THR A 3 47.80 -48.64 15.42
C THR A 3 49.07 -48.73 16.30
N PRO A 4 49.21 -47.99 17.45
CA PRO A 4 48.15 -47.73 18.45
C PRO A 4 48.15 -46.44 19.31
N THR A 5 47.04 -46.29 20.06
CA THR A 5 46.77 -45.49 21.29
C THR A 5 47.59 -45.94 22.54
N PRO A 6 47.51 -45.32 23.76
CA PRO A 6 46.57 -44.29 24.29
C PRO A 6 47.17 -43.10 25.14
N THR A 7 46.24 -42.25 25.64
CA THR A 7 46.23 -41.15 26.66
C THR A 7 46.75 -41.52 28.09
N PRO A 8 46.82 -40.64 29.15
CA PRO A 8 46.00 -39.43 29.48
C PRO A 8 46.60 -38.19 30.28
N THR A 9 45.80 -37.10 30.32
CA THR A 9 45.58 -35.95 31.29
C THR A 9 46.69 -35.14 32.06
N GLU A 10 46.67 -33.79 31.99
CA GLU A 10 46.40 -32.77 33.08
C GLU A 10 46.79 -31.29 32.73
N THR A 11 46.11 -30.28 33.35
CA THR A 11 46.07 -28.79 33.13
C THR A 11 47.19 -27.97 33.86
N PRO A 12 47.33 -26.59 33.93
CA PRO A 12 46.31 -25.46 33.97
C PRO A 12 46.68 -24.01 33.42
N THR A 13 45.73 -23.03 33.58
CA THR A 13 45.66 -21.50 33.58
C THR A 13 46.81 -20.54 33.11
N PRO A 14 46.53 -19.27 32.65
CA PRO A 14 46.44 -18.04 33.52
C PRO A 14 45.59 -16.81 33.01
N THR A 15 45.72 -15.58 33.59
CA THR A 15 44.83 -14.36 33.43
C THR A 15 45.63 -12.98 33.32
N PRO A 16 45.16 -11.70 33.59
CA PRO A 16 45.21 -10.53 32.66
C PRO A 16 46.06 -9.27 33.07
N THR A 17 45.85 -8.04 32.49
CA THR A 17 46.55 -6.72 32.79
C THR A 17 45.72 -5.45 32.38
N GLU A 18 46.13 -4.19 32.71
CA GLU A 18 45.28 -2.95 32.93
C GLU A 18 45.89 -1.56 32.47
N THR A 19 45.05 -0.57 32.01
CA THR A 19 45.01 0.95 32.24
C THR A 19 46.21 1.86 31.73
N PRO A 20 46.20 3.24 31.49
CA PRO A 20 45.32 4.39 31.92
C PRO A 20 45.06 5.66 30.98
N THR A 21 44.34 6.69 31.51
CA THR A 21 43.81 8.01 30.98
C THR A 21 44.79 9.26 30.97
N PRO A 22 44.50 10.54 30.48
CA PRO A 22 43.45 11.51 30.99
C PRO A 22 42.88 12.73 30.14
N THR A 23 41.70 13.25 30.58
CA THR A 23 40.90 14.54 30.47
C THR A 23 41.46 15.90 29.93
N PRO A 24 40.67 17.02 29.60
CA PRO A 24 39.44 17.56 30.29
C PRO A 24 38.33 18.47 29.60
N THR A 25 37.05 18.30 30.00
CA THR A 25 36.03 19.30 30.52
C THR A 25 35.53 20.59 29.78
N GLU A 26 34.19 20.74 29.56
CA GLU A 26 33.26 21.81 30.10
C GLU A 26 31.74 21.59 29.71
N THR A 27 30.78 22.32 30.32
CA THR A 27 29.29 22.23 30.24
C THR A 27 28.65 23.47 30.95
N PRO A 28 27.31 23.72 31.09
CA PRO A 28 26.08 23.44 30.28
C PRO A 28 25.21 24.74 30.07
N THR A 29 23.93 24.65 29.62
CA THR A 29 22.73 25.46 30.05
C THR A 29 21.43 24.94 29.35
N PRO A 30 20.23 24.85 30.01
CA PRO A 30 19.05 24.13 29.49
C PRO A 30 17.77 24.98 29.16
N THR A 31 16.69 24.23 28.83
CA THR A 31 15.24 24.44 28.60
C THR A 31 14.51 25.69 29.16
N PRO A 32 13.34 26.07 28.60
CA PRO A 32 12.03 25.55 29.09
C PRO A 32 10.91 25.38 28.02
N THR A 33 9.70 24.83 28.25
CA THR A 33 9.00 23.89 29.19
C THR A 33 7.47 24.06 28.93
N GLU A 34 6.63 23.06 29.26
CA GLU A 34 5.14 23.09 29.42
C GLU A 34 4.29 22.50 28.24
N THR A 35 3.99 21.19 28.38
CA THR A 35 2.75 20.40 28.13
C THR A 35 1.40 21.15 28.26
N PRO A 36 0.21 20.55 27.94
CA PRO A 36 -0.11 19.21 27.39
C PRO A 36 -1.19 19.18 26.24
N THR A 37 -1.57 17.95 25.82
CA THR A 37 -2.82 17.36 25.21
C THR A 37 -4.18 18.09 25.38
N PRO A 38 -5.32 17.65 24.78
CA PRO A 38 -5.57 16.53 23.83
C PRO A 38 -6.44 16.87 22.57
N THR A 39 -6.53 15.98 21.55
CA THR A 39 -7.61 14.96 21.27
C THR A 39 -9.06 15.26 21.78
N PRO A 40 -10.15 14.50 21.45
CA PRO A 40 -10.41 13.54 20.35
C PRO A 40 -11.65 13.87 19.46
N THR A 41 -11.67 13.34 18.23
CA THR A 41 -12.44 12.14 17.76
C THR A 41 -13.97 12.00 18.07
N GLU A 42 -14.75 11.82 16.97
CA GLU A 42 -15.83 10.80 16.74
C GLU A 42 -17.34 10.90 17.12
N THR A 43 -18.12 9.94 16.54
CA THR A 43 -19.30 10.22 15.67
C THR A 43 -20.66 9.42 15.82
N PRO A 44 -20.74 8.09 16.12
CA PRO A 44 -21.75 7.12 15.57
C PRO A 44 -23.29 7.18 15.90
N THR A 45 -24.07 6.20 15.39
CA THR A 45 -25.57 6.23 15.21
C THR A 45 -26.39 5.20 16.07
N PRO A 46 -27.47 4.41 15.69
CA PRO A 46 -28.02 3.89 14.40
C PRO A 46 -29.47 4.36 14.00
N THR A 47 -30.02 3.93 12.84
CA THR A 47 -31.11 4.65 12.07
C THR A 47 -32.61 4.30 12.38
N PRO A 48 -33.42 3.43 11.69
CA PRO A 48 -33.50 2.89 10.31
C PRO A 48 -34.89 3.09 9.58
N THR A 49 -35.14 2.33 8.48
CA THR A 49 -36.40 1.99 7.72
C THR A 49 -37.17 2.96 6.75
N GLU A 50 -37.54 2.37 5.58
CA GLU A 50 -38.52 2.74 4.50
C GLU A 50 -38.23 3.89 3.48
N THR A 51 -38.08 3.50 2.20
CA THR A 51 -38.08 4.33 0.97
C THR A 51 -39.48 4.82 0.57
N PRO A 52 -39.68 5.99 -0.12
CA PRO A 52 -39.32 6.11 -1.55
C PRO A 52 -38.97 7.52 -2.12
N THR A 53 -38.30 7.51 -3.28
CA THR A 53 -37.89 8.69 -4.11
C THR A 53 -39.08 9.59 -4.53
N PRO A 54 -38.88 10.92 -4.69
CA PRO A 54 -38.51 11.45 -6.01
C PRO A 54 -37.61 12.74 -6.06
N THR A 55 -37.01 12.95 -7.24
CA THR A 55 -35.99 13.93 -7.66
C THR A 55 -36.52 15.40 -7.91
N PRO A 56 -35.70 16.40 -8.36
CA PRO A 56 -35.10 17.47 -7.54
C PRO A 56 -35.60 18.90 -7.87
N THR A 57 -35.02 19.95 -7.26
CA THR A 57 -34.98 21.34 -7.81
C THR A 57 -33.83 22.17 -7.18
N GLU A 58 -33.22 23.05 -7.98
CA GLU A 58 -31.98 23.81 -7.74
C GLU A 58 -32.00 24.96 -6.69
N THR A 59 -30.76 25.36 -6.36
CA THR A 59 -30.17 26.53 -5.69
C THR A 59 -30.86 27.91 -5.84
N PRO A 60 -30.51 28.87 -4.97
CA PRO A 60 -29.94 30.11 -5.51
C PRO A 60 -28.73 30.72 -4.75
N GLU A 61 -27.78 31.22 -5.53
CA GLU A 61 -26.56 32.01 -5.22
C GLU A 61 -26.76 33.24 -4.28
N PRO A 62 -25.70 33.76 -3.61
CA PRO A 62 -25.26 35.13 -3.96
C PRO A 62 -23.76 35.49 -3.73
N THR A 63 -23.04 35.67 -4.85
CA THR A 63 -22.20 36.85 -5.23
C THR A 63 -20.89 37.17 -4.46
N PRO A 64 -19.70 37.14 -5.13
CA PRO A 64 -18.37 37.35 -4.52
C PRO A 64 -17.78 38.77 -4.64
N THR A 65 -16.75 39.11 -3.83
CA THR A 65 -15.79 40.24 -4.03
C THR A 65 -14.63 40.19 -3.00
N PRO A 66 -13.39 40.63 -3.29
CA PRO A 66 -12.49 40.32 -4.42
C PRO A 66 -11.06 39.86 -3.98
N ALA A 67 -10.30 39.22 -4.87
CA ALA A 67 -8.88 38.88 -4.63
C ALA A 67 -7.89 40.07 -4.85
N PRO A 68 -6.71 40.07 -4.18
CA PRO A 68 -5.56 40.92 -4.53
C PRO A 68 -4.77 40.37 -5.74
N THR A 69 -3.81 41.14 -6.27
CA THR A 69 -3.14 40.85 -7.56
C THR A 69 -1.68 40.37 -7.41
N PRO A 70 -1.23 39.33 -8.13
CA PRO A 70 0.16 38.88 -8.16
C PRO A 70 1.10 39.78 -9.01
N ALA A 71 2.38 39.40 -9.06
CA ALA A 71 3.47 40.11 -9.75
C ALA A 71 3.49 39.82 -11.29
N PRO A 72 4.22 40.60 -12.12
CA PRO A 72 3.95 40.66 -13.56
C PRO A 72 4.81 39.72 -14.44
N THR A 73 4.13 38.80 -15.12
CA THR A 73 4.55 38.13 -16.36
C THR A 73 4.95 39.13 -17.47
N PRO A 74 5.83 38.80 -18.43
CA PRO A 74 6.17 39.69 -19.54
C PRO A 74 4.94 40.11 -20.37
N ALA A 75 4.64 41.40 -20.41
CA ALA A 75 3.44 41.90 -21.08
C ALA A 75 3.49 41.75 -22.62
N PRO A 76 2.39 41.35 -23.27
CA PRO A 76 2.30 41.29 -24.74
C PRO A 76 2.47 42.68 -25.37
N THR A 77 2.96 42.74 -26.61
CA THR A 77 3.32 44.00 -27.28
C THR A 77 2.07 44.81 -27.63
N GLU A 78 1.75 45.84 -26.83
CA GLU A 78 0.57 46.68 -27.05
C GLU A 78 0.76 47.64 -28.24
N VAL A 79 -0.02 47.42 -29.31
CA VAL A 79 -0.02 48.22 -30.55
C VAL A 79 -1.32 49.00 -30.70
N ILE A 80 -1.34 50.27 -30.29
CA ILE A 80 -2.53 51.11 -30.31
C ILE A 80 -2.65 51.86 -31.65
N GLN A 81 -3.75 51.61 -32.37
CA GLN A 81 -4.08 52.29 -33.63
C GLN A 81 -4.57 53.73 -33.41
N VAL A 82 -3.76 54.73 -33.80
CA VAL A 82 -4.15 56.15 -33.68
C VAL A 82 -4.92 56.60 -34.91
N ARG A 83 -6.16 57.07 -34.70
CA ARG A 83 -7.08 57.51 -35.74
C ARG A 83 -7.43 58.99 -35.61
N ASP A 84 -7.73 59.65 -36.74
CA ASP A 84 -8.18 61.04 -36.77
C ASP A 84 -9.65 61.21 -36.34
N ASP A 85 -10.12 62.45 -36.18
CA ASP A 85 -11.52 62.78 -35.82
C ASP A 85 -12.57 62.24 -36.84
N ASN A 86 -12.14 61.67 -37.96
CA ASN A 86 -12.98 61.04 -38.99
C ASN A 86 -12.79 59.52 -39.08
N GLY A 87 -11.98 58.91 -38.20
CA GLY A 87 -11.75 57.46 -38.09
C GLY A 87 -10.60 56.88 -38.94
N ASN A 88 -9.85 57.71 -39.67
CA ASN A 88 -8.75 57.25 -40.53
C ASN A 88 -7.49 56.96 -39.71
N LEU A 89 -6.84 55.83 -39.95
CA LEU A 89 -5.56 55.49 -39.32
C LEU A 89 -4.46 56.46 -39.78
N ILE A 90 -3.77 57.09 -38.84
CA ILE A 90 -2.70 58.08 -39.10
C ILE A 90 -1.33 57.66 -38.55
N GLY A 91 -1.28 56.64 -37.70
CA GLY A 91 -0.07 56.02 -37.18
C GLY A 91 -0.39 54.97 -36.11
N LEU A 92 0.65 54.32 -35.62
CA LEU A 92 0.58 53.34 -34.53
C LEU A 92 1.32 53.89 -33.31
N ILE A 93 0.88 53.55 -32.10
CA ILE A 93 1.70 53.64 -30.89
C ILE A 93 2.15 52.23 -30.55
N ILE A 94 3.46 52.03 -30.45
CA ILE A 94 4.08 50.76 -30.03
C ILE A 94 4.92 51.07 -28.81
N ASN A 95 4.68 50.38 -27.68
CA ASN A 95 5.38 50.57 -26.41
C ASN A 95 5.47 52.06 -25.98
N GLY A 96 4.39 52.82 -26.21
CA GLY A 96 4.29 54.25 -25.90
C GLY A 96 4.90 55.24 -26.91
N VAL A 97 5.52 54.76 -28.00
CA VAL A 97 6.14 55.61 -29.04
C VAL A 97 5.25 55.66 -30.29
N PHE A 98 4.97 56.87 -30.80
CA PHE A 98 4.10 57.07 -31.97
C PHE A 98 4.86 57.09 -33.30
N GLU A 99 4.60 56.09 -34.15
CA GLU A 99 5.11 55.96 -35.52
C GLU A 99 4.05 56.37 -36.55
N PRO A 100 4.25 57.47 -37.32
CA PRO A 100 3.30 57.94 -38.33
C PRO A 100 3.42 57.16 -39.64
N LEU A 101 2.28 56.86 -40.28
CA LEU A 101 2.27 56.10 -41.54
C LEU A 101 2.98 56.85 -42.69
N PRO A 102 3.76 56.13 -43.54
CA PRO A 102 4.61 56.76 -44.56
C PRO A 102 3.78 57.41 -45.69
N THR A 103 3.94 58.71 -45.88
CA THR A 103 3.23 59.46 -46.94
C THR A 103 3.87 59.22 -48.32
N PRO A 104 3.12 58.79 -49.35
CA PRO A 104 3.66 58.59 -50.69
C PRO A 104 4.00 59.92 -51.40
N SER A 105 5.12 59.93 -52.13
CA SER A 105 5.56 61.04 -52.99
C SER A 105 5.44 60.66 -54.47
N PRO A 106 5.03 61.55 -55.41
CA PRO A 106 4.29 61.13 -56.58
C PRO A 106 5.10 61.00 -57.89
N SER A 107 4.68 60.09 -58.78
CA SER A 107 4.91 60.13 -60.24
C SER A 107 3.85 59.32 -61.02
N GLU A 108 2.89 60.06 -61.61
CA GLU A 108 2.02 59.81 -62.80
C GLU A 108 1.76 58.38 -63.39
N PRO A 109 0.62 58.15 -64.08
CA PRO A 109 -0.71 58.78 -64.00
C PRO A 109 -1.91 57.77 -64.05
N ILE A 110 -3.12 58.24 -63.72
CA ILE A 110 -4.35 57.44 -63.58
C ILE A 110 -5.01 57.06 -64.92
N PRO A 111 -5.45 55.79 -65.09
CA PRO A 111 -6.59 55.42 -65.93
C PRO A 111 -7.82 54.99 -65.08
N THR A 112 -8.91 55.74 -65.25
CA THR A 112 -10.34 55.41 -64.98
C THR A 112 -10.71 54.13 -64.20
N ALA A 113 -11.42 54.32 -63.08
CA ALA A 113 -11.92 53.25 -62.21
C ALA A 113 -12.91 52.26 -62.86
N SER A 114 -12.68 50.97 -62.59
CA SER A 114 -13.73 49.97 -62.31
C SER A 114 -14.01 49.96 -60.80
N PRO A 115 -15.15 49.43 -60.30
CA PRO A 115 -15.30 49.17 -58.87
C PRO A 115 -14.23 48.18 -58.40
N VAL A 116 -13.65 48.44 -57.24
CA VAL A 116 -12.90 47.41 -56.49
C VAL A 116 -13.95 46.40 -56.00
N PRO A 117 -13.75 45.08 -56.18
CA PRO A 117 -14.63 44.10 -55.55
C PRO A 117 -14.58 44.25 -54.01
N PRO A 118 -15.60 43.80 -53.26
CA PRO A 118 -15.44 43.66 -51.82
C PRO A 118 -14.24 42.75 -51.53
N PRO A 119 -13.58 42.88 -50.35
CA PRO A 119 -12.61 41.88 -49.94
C PRO A 119 -13.31 40.49 -49.93
N PRO A 120 -12.59 39.39 -50.21
CA PRO A 120 -13.11 38.08 -49.90
C PRO A 120 -13.22 37.91 -48.37
N PRO A 121 -13.97 36.91 -47.88
CA PRO A 121 -13.83 36.46 -46.50
C PRO A 121 -12.37 36.03 -46.23
N ILE A 122 -11.95 36.10 -44.99
CA ILE A 122 -10.74 35.42 -44.53
C ILE A 122 -11.19 34.00 -44.20
N ALA A 123 -10.65 33.05 -44.96
CA ALA A 123 -10.78 31.64 -44.67
C ALA A 123 -9.56 31.19 -43.86
N VAL A 124 -9.73 30.29 -42.89
CA VAL A 124 -8.69 29.79 -41.99
C VAL A 124 -8.57 28.27 -42.18
N ASP A 125 -7.34 27.75 -42.22
CA ASP A 125 -7.15 26.29 -42.31
C ASP A 125 -7.55 25.62 -40.98
N ASP A 126 -8.24 24.48 -41.06
CA ASP A 126 -8.77 23.72 -39.92
C ASP A 126 -7.95 22.44 -39.67
N GLU A 127 -7.94 21.94 -38.44
CA GLU A 127 -7.50 20.58 -38.10
C GLU A 127 -8.62 19.78 -37.46
N VAL A 128 -8.65 18.46 -37.73
CA VAL A 128 -9.65 17.52 -37.22
C VAL A 128 -8.99 16.16 -36.97
N THR A 129 -9.30 15.53 -35.84
CA THR A 129 -8.85 14.17 -35.46
C THR A 129 -10.01 13.17 -35.53
N THR A 130 -9.74 11.88 -35.76
CA THR A 130 -10.72 10.78 -35.62
C THR A 130 -10.06 9.40 -35.65
N ASN A 131 -10.69 8.40 -35.03
CA ASN A 131 -10.19 7.02 -35.05
C ASN A 131 -10.59 6.23 -36.30
N GLN A 132 -9.84 5.17 -36.60
CA GLN A 132 -10.05 4.30 -37.76
C GLN A 132 -11.50 3.78 -37.82
N SER A 133 -12.19 4.04 -38.92
CA SER A 133 -13.60 3.67 -39.15
C SER A 133 -14.65 4.44 -38.30
N GLN A 134 -14.24 5.32 -37.40
CA GLN A 134 -15.13 6.24 -36.67
C GLN A 134 -15.58 7.40 -37.60
N ALA A 135 -16.58 8.20 -37.21
CA ALA A 135 -17.11 9.27 -38.07
C ALA A 135 -17.27 10.62 -37.34
N VAL A 136 -16.21 11.44 -37.37
CA VAL A 136 -16.17 12.79 -36.80
C VAL A 136 -17.03 13.80 -37.55
N SER A 137 -17.61 14.78 -36.85
CA SER A 137 -18.42 15.85 -37.43
C SER A 137 -18.07 17.23 -36.85
N PHE A 138 -17.78 18.20 -37.71
CA PHE A 138 -17.16 19.49 -37.38
C PHE A 138 -17.69 20.62 -38.29
N ASN A 139 -17.37 21.87 -37.98
CA ASN A 139 -17.90 23.07 -38.65
C ASN A 139 -16.79 24.01 -39.15
N VAL A 140 -16.54 24.03 -40.46
CA VAL A 140 -15.45 24.81 -41.10
C VAL A 140 -15.75 26.31 -41.27
N LEU A 141 -16.71 26.83 -40.50
CA LEU A 141 -17.10 28.26 -40.52
C LEU A 141 -17.08 28.88 -39.12
N GLU A 142 -16.40 28.24 -38.17
CA GLU A 142 -16.32 28.64 -36.75
C GLU A 142 -15.28 29.76 -36.52
N ASN A 143 -14.14 29.64 -37.21
CA ASN A 143 -12.97 30.53 -37.22
C ASN A 143 -13.00 31.56 -38.38
N ASP A 144 -13.70 31.25 -39.47
CA ASP A 144 -13.83 32.10 -40.66
C ASP A 144 -14.56 33.44 -40.43
N ILE A 145 -14.06 34.52 -41.07
CA ILE A 145 -14.65 35.87 -40.92
C ILE A 145 -14.73 36.67 -42.24
N ASP A 146 -15.88 37.29 -42.52
CA ASP A 146 -16.00 38.34 -43.54
C ASP A 146 -15.63 39.71 -42.95
N PRO A 147 -14.56 40.41 -43.43
CA PRO A 147 -14.11 41.70 -42.88
C PRO A 147 -15.10 42.87 -43.02
N THR A 148 -16.26 42.65 -43.66
CA THR A 148 -17.35 43.61 -43.81
C THR A 148 -18.64 43.19 -43.08
N GLY A 149 -18.65 42.03 -42.42
CA GLY A 149 -19.74 41.53 -41.58
C GLY A 149 -20.92 40.95 -42.35
N ASN A 150 -20.68 40.34 -43.51
CA ASN A 150 -21.71 39.54 -44.21
C ASN A 150 -21.81 38.13 -43.61
N GLU A 151 -22.95 37.50 -43.82
CA GLU A 151 -23.16 36.07 -43.58
C GLU A 151 -22.34 35.26 -44.60
N ILE A 152 -21.57 34.27 -44.12
CA ILE A 152 -20.66 33.44 -44.93
C ILE A 152 -21.19 32.01 -45.07
N PHE A 153 -20.82 31.35 -46.17
CA PHE A 153 -21.24 29.99 -46.49
C PHE A 153 -20.13 29.29 -47.28
N VAL A 154 -19.99 27.97 -47.10
CA VAL A 154 -19.21 27.14 -48.04
C VAL A 154 -19.93 27.10 -49.39
N SER A 155 -19.17 27.12 -50.49
CA SER A 155 -19.71 27.19 -51.86
C SER A 155 -19.14 26.17 -52.85
N ASN A 156 -18.02 25.54 -52.50
CA ASN A 156 -17.30 24.55 -53.28
C ASN A 156 -16.39 23.79 -52.31
N PHE A 157 -16.16 22.49 -52.50
CA PHE A 157 -15.18 21.73 -51.71
C PHE A 157 -14.61 20.55 -52.52
N SER A 158 -13.37 20.17 -52.23
CA SER A 158 -12.78 18.92 -52.74
C SER A 158 -13.26 17.72 -51.92
N LEU A 159 -13.11 16.50 -52.44
CA LEU A 159 -13.27 15.30 -51.62
C LEU A 159 -11.91 14.89 -51.06
N PRO A 160 -11.86 14.34 -49.83
CA PRO A 160 -10.68 13.68 -49.29
C PRO A 160 -10.31 12.42 -50.11
N THR A 161 -9.06 11.97 -49.96
CA THR A 161 -8.49 10.88 -50.78
C THR A 161 -8.68 9.51 -50.15
N ASN A 162 -8.63 9.45 -48.82
CA ASN A 162 -8.60 8.23 -48.01
C ASN A 162 -9.83 8.10 -47.08
N GLY A 163 -10.87 8.90 -47.30
CA GLY A 163 -12.15 8.78 -46.62
C GLY A 163 -13.33 9.25 -47.48
N SER A 164 -14.45 9.51 -46.82
CA SER A 164 -15.65 10.06 -47.44
C SER A 164 -16.18 11.23 -46.62
N LEU A 165 -16.79 12.20 -47.30
CA LEU A 165 -17.20 13.48 -46.72
C LEU A 165 -18.67 13.77 -47.07
N VAL A 166 -19.45 14.20 -46.07
CA VAL A 166 -20.87 14.52 -46.19
C VAL A 166 -21.13 15.92 -45.62
N GLU A 167 -21.65 16.83 -46.44
CA GLU A 167 -22.15 18.14 -46.00
C GLU A 167 -23.52 17.96 -45.32
N ASN A 168 -23.63 18.34 -44.05
CA ASN A 168 -24.85 18.19 -43.24
C ASN A 168 -25.56 19.51 -42.92
N GLY A 169 -24.84 20.63 -43.03
CA GLY A 169 -25.32 21.96 -42.69
C GLY A 169 -24.53 23.06 -43.39
N THR A 170 -24.82 24.32 -43.08
CA THR A 170 -24.06 25.47 -43.58
C THR A 170 -22.70 25.55 -42.88
N GLY A 171 -21.69 24.88 -43.44
CA GLY A 171 -20.33 24.75 -42.87
C GLY A 171 -20.07 23.41 -42.16
N THR A 172 -21.12 22.68 -41.78
CA THR A 172 -20.97 21.43 -41.03
C THR A 172 -20.75 20.22 -41.93
N PHE A 173 -19.65 19.51 -41.73
CA PHE A 173 -19.30 18.26 -42.42
C PHE A 173 -19.24 17.07 -41.45
N THR A 174 -19.57 15.88 -41.94
CA THR A 174 -19.12 14.60 -41.34
C THR A 174 -18.05 14.02 -42.25
N TYR A 175 -16.92 13.66 -41.68
CA TYR A 175 -15.92 12.81 -42.32
C TYR A 175 -16.08 11.37 -41.84
N THR A 176 -15.68 10.41 -42.66
CA THR A 176 -15.60 9.00 -42.27
C THR A 176 -14.42 8.39 -43.03
N PRO A 177 -13.37 7.89 -42.35
CA PRO A 177 -12.24 7.24 -42.98
C PRO A 177 -12.67 6.06 -43.86
N ARG A 178 -11.80 5.70 -44.78
CA ARG A 178 -11.90 4.43 -45.50
C ARG A 178 -11.52 3.29 -44.55
N GLU A 179 -12.18 2.16 -44.73
CA GLU A 179 -11.88 0.88 -44.06
C GLU A 179 -10.35 0.61 -44.11
N PHE A 180 -9.73 0.47 -42.93
CA PHE A 180 -8.28 0.29 -42.70
C PHE A 180 -7.35 1.45 -43.13
N PHE A 181 -7.83 2.70 -43.14
CA PHE A 181 -6.96 3.88 -43.29
C PHE A 181 -6.50 4.45 -41.95
N ILE A 182 -5.19 4.70 -41.84
CA ILE A 182 -4.50 5.44 -40.76
C ILE A 182 -3.56 6.44 -41.46
N GLY A 183 -3.35 7.61 -40.87
CA GLY A 183 -2.51 8.69 -41.38
C GLY A 183 -3.30 9.94 -41.75
N THR A 184 -2.66 10.86 -42.48
CA THR A 184 -3.27 12.14 -42.85
C THR A 184 -4.10 12.07 -44.13
N ASP A 185 -5.27 12.71 -44.09
CA ASP A 185 -6.11 13.01 -45.23
C ASP A 185 -6.43 14.51 -45.23
N SER A 186 -6.95 15.06 -46.32
CA SER A 186 -7.31 16.48 -46.35
C SER A 186 -8.36 16.80 -47.41
N PHE A 187 -9.10 17.88 -47.19
CA PHE A 187 -9.90 18.49 -48.25
C PHE A 187 -9.87 20.01 -48.14
N SER A 188 -10.15 20.69 -49.24
CA SER A 188 -10.19 22.15 -49.32
C SER A 188 -11.60 22.65 -49.59
N TYR A 189 -11.94 23.83 -49.09
CA TYR A 189 -13.27 24.43 -49.23
C TYR A 189 -13.20 25.93 -49.58
N GLU A 190 -14.19 26.42 -50.33
CA GLU A 190 -14.35 27.83 -50.67
C GLU A 190 -15.45 28.51 -49.84
N THR A 191 -15.06 29.28 -48.83
CA THR A 191 -15.95 30.18 -48.11
C THR A 191 -16.30 31.40 -48.96
N THR A 192 -17.57 31.78 -49.01
CA THR A 192 -18.07 32.95 -49.75
C THR A 192 -19.09 33.78 -48.99
N ASN A 193 -19.08 35.09 -49.24
CA ASN A 193 -20.16 36.03 -48.91
C ASN A 193 -21.20 36.19 -50.04
N GLY A 194 -21.18 35.30 -51.04
CA GLY A 194 -22.04 35.35 -52.23
C GLY A 194 -21.58 36.34 -53.31
N THR A 195 -20.44 37.02 -53.14
CA THR A 195 -19.83 37.90 -54.16
C THR A 195 -18.33 37.70 -54.38
N THR A 196 -17.61 37.23 -53.38
CA THR A 196 -16.19 36.85 -53.41
C THR A 196 -15.95 35.60 -52.56
N SER A 197 -14.93 34.79 -52.88
CA SER A 197 -14.53 33.61 -52.12
C SER A 197 -13.04 33.63 -51.76
N SER A 198 -12.69 32.87 -50.72
CA SER A 198 -11.32 32.45 -50.35
C SER A 198 -11.30 30.93 -50.21
N LEU A 199 -10.11 30.33 -50.29
CA LEU A 199 -9.89 28.89 -50.13
C LEU A 199 -9.18 28.64 -48.79
N ALA A 200 -9.61 27.62 -48.06
CA ALA A 200 -8.91 27.03 -46.91
C ALA A 200 -8.91 25.50 -47.01
N THR A 201 -8.16 24.86 -46.12
CA THR A 201 -7.88 23.42 -46.08
C THR A 201 -8.22 22.88 -44.69
N VAL A 202 -8.96 21.78 -44.65
CA VAL A 202 -9.09 20.93 -43.45
C VAL A 202 -8.05 19.82 -43.55
N ASN A 203 -7.14 19.80 -42.59
CA ASN A 203 -6.22 18.67 -42.39
C ASN A 203 -6.89 17.69 -41.42
N ILE A 204 -6.94 16.41 -41.80
CA ILE A 204 -7.61 15.37 -41.03
C ILE A 204 -6.57 14.32 -40.64
N ARG A 205 -6.36 14.11 -39.34
CA ARG A 205 -5.47 13.08 -38.81
C ARG A 205 -6.35 11.87 -38.43
N VAL A 206 -6.11 10.72 -39.07
CA VAL A 206 -6.83 9.47 -38.76
C VAL A 206 -5.91 8.54 -38.00
N PHE A 207 -6.23 8.30 -36.73
CA PHE A 207 -5.45 7.44 -35.84
C PHE A 207 -6.01 6.01 -35.82
N ASN A 208 -5.29 5.10 -35.16
CA ASN A 208 -5.86 3.85 -34.69
C ASN A 208 -6.33 4.06 -33.25
N GLU A 209 -7.37 3.35 -32.81
CA GLU A 209 -7.70 3.30 -31.37
C GLU A 209 -6.49 2.71 -30.62
N GLY A 210 -6.06 3.34 -29.53
CA GLY A 210 -4.86 2.95 -28.77
C GLY A 210 -3.53 3.12 -29.54
N ALA A 211 -3.34 4.21 -30.29
CA ALA A 211 -2.04 4.56 -30.89
C ALA A 211 -1.54 5.90 -30.31
N PRO A 212 -0.29 5.99 -29.83
CA PRO A 212 0.22 7.18 -29.15
C PRO A 212 0.24 8.43 -30.03
N ILE A 213 -0.09 9.55 -29.40
CA ILE A 213 -0.18 10.90 -29.95
C ILE A 213 0.98 11.70 -29.35
N ARG A 214 1.98 12.03 -30.18
CA ARG A 214 3.06 12.94 -29.74
C ARG A 214 2.62 14.40 -29.75
N VAL A 215 2.93 15.11 -28.67
CA VAL A 215 2.57 16.51 -28.42
C VAL A 215 3.83 17.36 -28.19
N GLU A 216 3.70 18.69 -28.23
CA GLU A 216 4.77 19.64 -27.93
C GLU A 216 4.15 20.91 -27.30
N GLY A 217 4.72 21.39 -26.22
CA GLY A 217 4.31 22.56 -25.44
C GLY A 217 3.04 22.33 -24.62
N VAL A 218 2.11 23.28 -24.68
CA VAL A 218 0.84 23.20 -23.93
C VAL A 218 -0.20 22.44 -24.77
N PHE A 219 -0.57 21.25 -24.33
CA PHE A 219 -1.57 20.39 -24.96
C PHE A 219 -2.75 20.13 -24.02
N GLN A 220 -3.96 20.02 -24.57
CA GLN A 220 -5.12 19.48 -23.87
C GLN A 220 -5.81 18.48 -24.80
N GLY A 221 -6.07 17.27 -24.31
CA GLY A 221 -6.74 16.19 -25.04
C GLY A 221 -8.24 16.39 -25.14
N THR A 222 -9.00 15.29 -25.14
CA THR A 222 -10.46 15.32 -25.33
C THR A 222 -11.17 14.28 -24.47
N PRO A 223 -12.51 14.37 -24.28
CA PRO A 223 -13.28 13.45 -23.42
C PRO A 223 -13.45 12.01 -23.98
N ASN A 224 -12.34 11.32 -24.28
CA ASN A 224 -12.25 9.88 -24.50
C ASN A 224 -10.78 9.42 -24.64
N ASN A 225 -10.31 8.59 -23.70
CA ASN A 225 -9.19 7.63 -23.78
C ASN A 225 -8.14 7.90 -24.89
N GLU A 226 -7.15 8.73 -24.57
CA GLU A 226 -6.04 9.15 -25.39
C GLU A 226 -4.70 8.68 -24.78
N PHE A 227 -3.77 8.25 -25.65
CA PHE A 227 -2.39 7.94 -25.25
C PHE A 227 -1.52 9.11 -25.72
N LEU A 228 -1.14 9.98 -24.80
CA LEU A 228 -0.36 11.19 -25.02
C LEU A 228 1.12 10.95 -24.65
N ILE A 229 2.03 11.49 -25.46
CA ILE A 229 3.47 11.45 -25.20
C ILE A 229 4.06 12.83 -25.53
N GLY A 230 4.82 13.43 -24.63
CA GLY A 230 5.50 14.70 -24.78
C GLY A 230 6.75 14.65 -25.65
N SER A 231 7.72 15.47 -25.26
CA SER A 231 8.93 15.80 -26.01
C SER A 231 10.12 16.10 -25.10
N ASP A 232 11.34 16.23 -25.66
CA ASP A 232 12.55 16.55 -24.90
C ASP A 232 12.62 18.03 -24.42
N GLN A 233 11.47 18.62 -24.07
CA GLN A 233 11.28 20.02 -23.67
C GLN A 233 10.11 20.17 -22.71
N VAL A 234 10.22 21.15 -21.81
CA VAL A 234 9.16 21.57 -20.86
C VAL A 234 7.78 21.67 -21.50
N ASP A 235 6.98 20.64 -21.26
CA ASP A 235 5.63 20.44 -21.78
C ASP A 235 4.58 20.61 -20.66
N VAL A 236 3.33 20.86 -21.06
CA VAL A 236 2.20 21.01 -20.11
C VAL A 236 1.01 20.28 -20.72
N ILE A 237 0.67 19.11 -20.17
CA ILE A 237 -0.27 18.17 -20.76
C ILE A 237 -1.45 17.97 -19.80
N PHE A 238 -2.67 18.03 -20.33
CA PHE A 238 -3.90 17.73 -19.60
C PHE A 238 -4.71 16.72 -20.43
N GLY A 239 -5.18 15.62 -19.83
CA GLY A 239 -5.98 14.60 -20.52
C GLY A 239 -7.30 15.15 -21.06
N ALA A 240 -8.18 15.57 -20.15
CA ALA A 240 -9.51 16.16 -20.37
C ALA A 240 -10.65 15.16 -20.73
N GLY A 241 -10.60 13.96 -20.15
CA GLY A 241 -11.76 13.12 -19.82
C GLY A 241 -11.73 11.68 -20.35
N GLY A 242 -11.84 10.71 -19.44
CA GLY A 242 -11.92 9.28 -19.72
C GLY A 242 -10.56 8.60 -19.87
N ASP A 243 -10.29 7.61 -19.01
CA ASP A 243 -9.10 6.77 -18.85
C ASP A 243 -7.97 6.97 -19.91
N ASP A 244 -7.11 7.97 -19.68
CA ASP A 244 -5.98 8.41 -20.52
C ASP A 244 -4.65 7.71 -20.18
N SER A 245 -3.60 8.00 -20.95
CA SER A 245 -2.22 7.60 -20.61
C SER A 245 -1.22 8.66 -21.10
N ILE A 246 -0.54 9.36 -20.19
CA ILE A 246 0.23 10.58 -20.45
C ILE A 246 1.67 10.44 -19.98
N PHE A 247 2.63 10.62 -20.89
CA PHE A 247 4.07 10.57 -20.61
C PHE A 247 4.73 11.91 -21.00
N GLY A 248 5.53 12.54 -20.14
CA GLY A 248 6.27 13.79 -20.44
C GLY A 248 7.53 13.54 -21.29
N GLU A 249 8.29 12.52 -20.88
CA GLU A 249 9.57 12.02 -21.39
C GLU A 249 10.83 12.70 -20.85
N ALA A 250 11.04 14.00 -21.10
CA ALA A 250 12.22 14.69 -20.57
C ALA A 250 12.12 16.23 -20.57
N GLY A 251 11.87 16.82 -19.40
CA GLY A 251 11.66 18.26 -19.30
C GLY A 251 11.77 18.83 -17.89
N ASN A 252 10.67 19.45 -17.47
CA ASN A 252 10.32 19.95 -16.13
C ASN A 252 8.81 20.23 -16.20
N ASP A 253 8.07 19.16 -16.46
CA ASP A 253 6.78 19.13 -17.13
C ASP A 253 5.62 19.28 -16.14
N GLU A 254 4.46 19.70 -16.62
CA GLU A 254 3.24 19.77 -15.81
C GLU A 254 2.17 18.88 -16.45
N ILE A 255 2.03 17.66 -15.91
CA ILE A 255 1.11 16.62 -16.38
C ILE A 255 -0.11 16.57 -15.46
N ARG A 256 -1.30 16.50 -16.05
CA ARG A 256 -2.56 16.33 -15.33
C ARG A 256 -3.47 15.32 -16.00
N GLY A 257 -4.08 14.43 -15.20
CA GLY A 257 -5.31 13.74 -15.53
C GLY A 257 -6.52 14.70 -15.48
N ASP A 258 -7.70 14.22 -15.08
CA ASP A 258 -8.78 15.14 -14.65
C ASP A 258 -9.92 14.61 -13.75
N ALA A 259 -10.62 13.54 -14.14
CA ALA A 259 -11.92 13.16 -13.54
C ALA A 259 -12.37 11.70 -13.82
N ASP A 260 -11.47 10.91 -14.40
CA ASP A 260 -11.62 9.53 -14.86
C ASP A 260 -10.21 8.87 -14.75
N ASN A 261 -10.13 7.54 -14.72
CA ASN A 261 -8.98 6.78 -14.20
C ASN A 261 -7.73 6.75 -15.14
N ASP A 262 -6.77 7.63 -14.93
CA ASP A 262 -5.66 7.89 -15.87
C ASP A 262 -4.36 7.08 -15.60
N ILE A 263 -3.33 7.27 -16.43
CA ILE A 263 -1.97 6.74 -16.21
C ILE A 263 -0.98 7.86 -16.57
N LEU A 264 -0.19 8.36 -15.62
CA LEU A 264 0.67 9.54 -15.79
C LEU A 264 2.15 9.19 -15.55
N ASN A 265 3.08 9.87 -16.22
CA ASN A 265 4.52 9.66 -16.04
C ASN A 265 5.28 10.93 -16.46
N GLY A 266 6.01 11.58 -15.54
CA GLY A 266 6.88 12.73 -15.88
C GLY A 266 8.03 12.27 -16.79
N GLY A 267 9.01 11.61 -16.17
CA GLY A 267 10.01 10.77 -16.82
C GLY A 267 11.44 11.17 -16.53
N ARG A 268 11.80 12.45 -16.68
CA ARG A 268 13.16 12.99 -16.46
C ARG A 268 13.22 14.50 -16.24
N GLY A 269 13.79 14.88 -15.10
CA GLY A 269 13.93 16.25 -14.65
C GLY A 269 12.76 16.62 -13.74
N ASN A 270 12.97 17.53 -12.79
CA ASN A 270 11.99 17.92 -11.77
C ASN A 270 10.60 18.27 -12.38
N ASP A 271 9.67 17.31 -12.38
CA ASP A 271 8.36 17.33 -13.01
C ASP A 271 7.25 17.59 -11.96
N ILE A 272 6.04 17.92 -12.43
CA ILE A 272 4.83 18.05 -11.61
C ILE A 272 3.75 17.18 -12.25
N VAL A 273 3.28 16.17 -11.55
CA VAL A 273 2.27 15.22 -12.03
C VAL A 273 1.09 15.21 -11.05
N THR A 274 -0.15 15.23 -11.56
CA THR A 274 -1.36 15.35 -10.74
C THR A 274 -2.52 14.53 -11.31
N GLY A 275 -3.09 13.59 -10.53
CA GLY A 275 -4.28 12.81 -10.92
C GLY A 275 -5.53 13.69 -11.06
N ASN A 276 -5.87 14.38 -9.98
CA ASN A 276 -6.99 15.30 -9.72
C ASN A 276 -8.27 14.60 -9.20
N GLN A 277 -8.93 13.74 -9.97
CA GLN A 277 -10.11 12.98 -9.52
C GLN A 277 -10.16 11.63 -10.26
N GLY A 278 -9.90 10.50 -9.62
CA GLY A 278 -9.87 9.24 -10.39
C GLY A 278 -9.45 7.96 -9.67
N ASN A 279 -8.77 7.11 -10.45
CA ASN A 279 -7.90 6.04 -10.00
C ASN A 279 -6.64 6.05 -10.90
N ASP A 280 -5.86 7.11 -10.79
CA ASP A 280 -4.83 7.53 -11.73
C ASP A 280 -3.40 6.98 -11.43
N ASN A 281 -2.81 6.20 -12.33
CA ASN A 281 -1.45 5.64 -12.17
C ASN A 281 -0.33 6.61 -12.61
N ALA A 282 -0.01 7.60 -11.80
CA ALA A 282 1.10 8.54 -11.92
C ALA A 282 2.49 8.00 -11.55
N ARG A 283 3.53 8.68 -12.06
CA ARG A 283 4.93 8.62 -11.59
C ARG A 283 5.63 9.95 -11.88
N GLY A 284 6.56 10.38 -11.04
CA GLY A 284 7.59 11.38 -11.34
C GLY A 284 8.59 10.78 -12.32
N GLY A 285 9.60 10.09 -11.80
CA GLY A 285 10.47 9.20 -12.57
C GLY A 285 11.95 9.32 -12.24
N LYS A 286 12.55 10.52 -12.40
CA LYS A 286 14.01 10.77 -12.28
C LYS A 286 14.35 12.25 -12.08
N ASP A 287 15.20 12.52 -11.08
CA ASP A 287 15.49 13.85 -10.51
C ASP A 287 14.32 14.34 -9.61
N ASP A 288 14.52 15.37 -8.78
CA ASP A 288 13.62 15.65 -7.64
C ASP A 288 12.19 16.10 -8.04
N ASP A 289 11.19 15.22 -7.93
CA ASP A 289 9.85 15.37 -8.54
C ASP A 289 8.72 15.75 -7.54
N LEU A 290 7.56 16.20 -8.07
CA LEU A 290 6.32 16.42 -7.30
C LEU A 290 5.16 15.64 -7.91
N VAL A 291 4.57 14.71 -7.16
CA VAL A 291 3.45 13.85 -7.62
C VAL A 291 2.31 13.92 -6.62
N LEU A 292 1.08 14.11 -7.11
CA LEU A 292 -0.14 14.34 -6.31
C LEU A 292 -1.32 13.52 -6.85
N GLY A 293 -2.13 12.91 -5.99
CA GLY A 293 -3.42 12.30 -6.36
C GLY A 293 -4.53 13.35 -6.34
N GLU A 294 -4.84 13.82 -5.13
CA GLU A 294 -5.90 14.76 -4.70
C GLU A 294 -7.24 14.12 -4.25
N ASP A 295 -8.18 13.74 -5.12
CA ASP A 295 -9.48 13.12 -4.72
C ASP A 295 -9.60 11.72 -5.39
N GLY A 296 -9.31 10.59 -4.73
CA GLY A 296 -9.27 9.36 -5.56
C GLY A 296 -9.17 7.97 -4.93
N ASN A 297 -8.89 7.09 -5.88
CA ASN A 297 -8.27 5.80 -5.68
C ASN A 297 -7.11 5.61 -6.71
N ASP A 298 -6.26 6.64 -6.88
CA ASP A 298 -5.05 6.78 -7.72
C ASP A 298 -3.87 5.78 -7.54
N VAL A 299 -2.64 6.13 -7.99
CA VAL A 299 -1.37 5.35 -7.88
C VAL A 299 -0.20 6.29 -8.22
N LEU A 300 0.69 6.70 -7.34
CA LEU A 300 1.85 7.55 -7.65
C LEU A 300 3.19 6.80 -7.44
N PHE A 301 4.31 7.35 -7.92
CA PHE A 301 5.69 6.88 -7.68
C PHE A 301 6.65 8.09 -7.85
N GLY A 302 7.69 8.29 -7.04
CA GLY A 302 8.83 9.18 -7.33
C GLY A 302 9.85 8.49 -8.25
N ASP A 303 9.98 7.17 -8.09
CA ASP A 303 10.96 6.23 -8.66
C ASP A 303 12.43 6.54 -8.28
N ARG A 304 12.88 7.81 -8.33
CA ARG A 304 14.23 8.26 -7.94
C ARG A 304 14.44 9.79 -7.95
N GLY A 305 14.51 10.42 -6.79
CA GLY A 305 15.00 11.79 -6.68
C GLY A 305 15.34 12.25 -5.25
N ASN A 306 14.60 13.25 -4.78
CA ASN A 306 14.50 13.68 -3.39
C ASN A 306 13.07 14.22 -3.27
N ASP A 307 12.14 13.30 -3.46
CA ASP A 307 10.85 13.56 -4.10
C ASP A 307 9.83 14.08 -3.11
N THR A 308 8.74 14.64 -3.63
CA THR A 308 7.57 14.98 -2.82
C THR A 308 6.36 14.34 -3.46
N VAL A 309 5.87 13.30 -2.81
CA VAL A 309 4.78 12.45 -3.27
C VAL A 309 3.67 12.56 -2.21
N SER A 310 2.40 12.64 -2.60
CA SER A 310 1.27 12.84 -1.66
C SER A 310 0.00 12.27 -2.25
N GLY A 311 -0.72 11.43 -1.49
CA GLY A 311 -1.98 10.82 -1.88
C GLY A 311 -3.09 11.86 -1.99
N GLY A 312 -3.84 12.06 -0.91
CA GLY A 312 -4.89 13.07 -0.83
C GLY A 312 -6.07 12.65 0.06
N ASP A 313 -7.29 12.92 -0.42
CA ASP A 313 -8.54 12.37 0.12
C ASP A 313 -8.79 11.00 -0.56
N GLY A 314 -8.45 9.85 0.05
CA GLY A 314 -8.97 8.55 -0.41
C GLY A 314 -8.10 7.28 -0.31
N ARG A 315 -7.93 6.60 -1.44
CA ARG A 315 -7.60 5.15 -1.51
C ARG A 315 -6.83 4.84 -2.82
N ASP A 316 -5.88 5.77 -3.18
CA ASP A 316 -4.82 5.85 -4.26
C ASP A 316 -3.71 4.76 -4.52
N SER A 317 -2.37 5.07 -4.64
CA SER A 317 -1.13 4.36 -4.10
C SER A 317 0.27 4.92 -4.50
N VAL A 318 1.12 5.51 -3.64
CA VAL A 318 2.12 6.58 -3.97
C VAL A 318 3.72 6.41 -3.84
N PHE A 319 4.47 5.42 -4.40
CA PHE A 319 5.94 5.09 -4.21
C PHE A 319 6.90 6.29 -4.06
N GLY A 320 7.91 6.24 -3.17
CA GLY A 320 9.08 7.14 -3.22
C GLY A 320 10.08 6.60 -4.22
N GLY A 321 11.19 6.03 -3.76
CA GLY A 321 11.92 5.05 -4.54
C GLY A 321 13.38 4.82 -4.14
N LYS A 322 14.20 5.87 -4.19
CA LYS A 322 15.66 5.85 -3.95
C LYS A 322 16.22 7.25 -3.83
N ASP A 323 17.28 7.35 -3.03
CA ASP A 323 17.83 8.62 -2.56
C ASP A 323 16.78 9.26 -1.56
N ASN A 324 16.94 10.48 -1.00
CA ASN A 324 16.21 10.90 0.22
C ASN A 324 14.87 11.64 -0.05
N ASP A 325 13.73 10.99 0.19
CA ASP A 325 12.39 11.47 -0.18
C ASP A 325 11.57 12.06 1.00
N SER A 326 10.50 12.81 0.72
CA SER A 326 9.61 13.37 1.76
C SER A 326 8.14 13.37 1.34
N ILE A 327 7.35 12.54 2.02
CA ILE A 327 6.18 11.91 1.39
C ILE A 327 4.96 11.83 2.34
N SER A 328 3.75 11.58 1.84
CA SER A 328 2.48 11.73 2.60
C SER A 328 1.32 10.82 2.11
N GLY A 329 0.59 10.15 3.01
CA GLY A 329 -0.74 9.58 2.73
C GLY A 329 -1.80 10.66 2.58
N ASP A 330 -1.77 11.59 3.54
CA ASP A 330 -2.68 12.71 3.81
C ASP A 330 -3.95 12.30 4.60
N ALA A 331 -4.95 11.65 3.99
CA ALA A 331 -6.19 11.25 4.69
C ALA A 331 -7.02 10.22 3.89
N GLY A 332 -6.99 8.94 4.26
CA GLY A 332 -7.53 7.89 3.42
C GLY A 332 -8.06 6.66 4.14
N ASP A 333 -7.58 5.51 3.67
CA ASP A 333 -7.69 4.25 4.42
C ASP A 333 -6.43 3.36 4.27
N ASP A 334 -5.29 3.95 4.63
CA ASP A 334 -3.95 3.97 4.08
C ASP A 334 -2.87 2.74 4.09
N PHE A 335 -1.94 2.49 3.06
CA PHE A 335 -0.53 1.76 2.96
C PHE A 335 0.90 2.28 2.18
N VAL A 336 1.48 3.51 2.33
CA VAL A 336 2.54 4.53 1.81
C VAL A 336 4.05 3.98 1.53
N SER A 337 4.61 3.16 0.59
CA SER A 337 6.16 2.69 0.35
C SER A 337 7.14 3.82 -0.47
N GLY A 338 7.96 4.67 0.21
CA GLY A 338 9.13 5.59 0.00
C GLY A 338 10.61 5.13 -0.16
N ASP A 339 11.03 4.00 0.42
CA ASP A 339 11.71 2.93 -0.35
C ASP A 339 13.25 2.83 -0.17
N ARG A 340 14.10 3.86 -0.33
CA ARG A 340 15.59 3.66 -0.33
C ARG A 340 16.46 4.91 -0.07
N GLY A 341 16.41 5.54 1.11
CA GLY A 341 17.02 6.85 1.36
C GLY A 341 17.76 7.11 2.69
N ASP A 342 17.68 8.38 3.12
CA ASP A 342 17.45 8.69 4.53
C ASP A 342 16.23 9.67 4.55
N ASP A 343 15.03 9.11 4.48
CA ASP A 343 13.73 9.70 4.18
C ASP A 343 13.12 10.48 5.38
N ALA A 344 12.00 11.19 5.16
CA ALA A 344 11.22 11.85 6.22
C ALA A 344 9.78 12.18 5.78
N VAL A 345 8.80 11.57 6.45
CA VAL A 345 7.65 11.03 5.74
C VAL A 345 6.30 11.23 6.52
N SER A 346 5.09 10.89 6.01
CA SER A 346 3.75 11.05 6.67
C SER A 346 2.70 10.03 6.18
N GLY A 347 1.90 9.43 7.06
CA GLY A 347 0.60 8.89 6.70
C GLY A 347 -0.42 10.00 6.90
N GLY A 348 -1.01 10.04 8.11
CA GLY A 348 -1.52 11.27 8.71
C GLY A 348 -2.86 11.14 9.43
N ASP A 349 -3.94 11.28 8.66
CA ASP A 349 -5.31 11.48 9.18
C ASP A 349 -6.17 10.24 8.92
N GLY A 350 -5.77 9.11 9.50
CA GLY A 350 -6.81 8.28 10.08
C GLY A 350 -6.42 7.00 10.77
N ASN A 351 -5.30 6.38 10.39
CA ASN A 351 -4.98 4.97 10.69
C ASN A 351 -3.78 4.45 9.83
N ASP A 352 -2.98 5.17 9.08
CA ASP A 352 -2.07 4.68 7.98
C ASP A 352 -1.06 3.47 8.15
N ASN A 353 -1.25 2.25 7.57
CA ASN A 353 -0.39 0.98 7.53
C ASN A 353 1.08 1.11 7.31
N VAL A 354 2.03 0.31 7.87
CA VAL A 354 3.45 0.69 7.68
C VAL A 354 4.64 -0.22 7.41
N LEU A 355 5.60 0.30 6.59
CA LEU A 355 6.95 -0.13 6.26
C LEU A 355 7.88 1.05 5.73
N GLY A 356 9.23 1.09 5.90
CA GLY A 356 10.21 2.18 5.54
C GLY A 356 11.05 2.27 4.21
N GLY A 357 12.42 2.42 4.21
CA GLY A 357 13.30 2.37 2.99
C GLY A 357 14.87 2.44 2.97
N GLU A 358 15.66 1.36 3.16
CA GLU A 358 17.16 1.21 3.29
C GLU A 358 18.00 2.48 3.63
N GLY A 359 18.28 2.71 4.92
CA GLY A 359 18.63 4.06 5.40
C GLY A 359 18.84 4.21 6.92
N ASN A 360 18.36 5.33 7.47
CA ASN A 360 18.23 5.70 8.90
C ASN A 360 17.50 7.09 9.07
N ASP A 361 16.17 7.13 9.24
CA ASP A 361 15.26 8.20 8.75
C ASP A 361 14.59 9.14 9.81
N LEU A 362 13.23 9.25 9.91
CA LEU A 362 12.43 9.86 11.02
C LEU A 362 10.93 10.03 10.70
N VAL A 363 10.00 9.57 11.56
CA VAL A 363 8.57 9.71 11.24
C VAL A 363 7.49 9.57 12.37
N ARG A 364 6.19 9.32 12.02
CA ARG A 364 4.94 9.39 12.84
C ARG A 364 3.76 8.55 12.35
N GLY A 365 3.19 7.67 13.18
CA GLY A 365 1.77 7.26 13.10
C GLY A 365 0.79 8.42 12.84
N ASP A 366 1.05 9.53 13.52
CA ASP A 366 0.31 10.78 13.56
C ASP A 366 -1.07 10.66 14.25
N ALA A 367 -2.04 9.86 13.78
CA ALA A 367 -3.30 9.58 14.50
C ALA A 367 -4.23 8.54 13.83
N GLY A 368 -4.50 7.40 14.50
CA GLY A 368 -5.58 6.53 14.05
C GLY A 368 -5.82 5.22 14.77
N GLU A 369 -5.83 4.16 13.96
CA GLU A 369 -5.78 2.78 14.35
C GLU A 369 -4.64 2.06 13.56
N ASP A 370 -3.60 1.56 14.25
CA ASP A 370 -2.18 1.66 13.87
C ASP A 370 -1.06 0.44 13.82
N PHE A 371 -0.43 -0.12 12.69
CA PHE A 371 0.78 -1.12 12.52
C PHE A 371 2.06 -0.75 11.65
N VAL A 372 3.34 -1.24 11.82
CA VAL A 372 4.57 -0.71 11.12
C VAL A 372 5.73 -1.59 10.64
N SER A 373 6.70 -1.00 9.89
CA SER A 373 8.04 -1.55 9.66
C SER A 373 9.24 -0.69 9.06
N GLY A 374 10.06 0.07 9.79
CA GLY A 374 11.18 0.84 9.16
C GLY A 374 12.32 0.07 8.40
N GLY A 375 13.44 -0.48 8.97
CA GLY A 375 14.31 -1.56 8.36
C GLY A 375 15.76 -1.99 8.75
N SER A 376 16.83 -1.53 8.05
CA SER A 376 18.25 -1.96 8.25
C SER A 376 19.31 -0.79 8.34
N GLY A 377 19.61 -0.28 9.56
CA GLY A 377 20.23 1.02 9.93
C GLY A 377 20.52 1.20 11.46
N VAL A 378 20.20 2.33 12.14
CA VAL A 378 20.25 2.62 13.63
C VAL A 378 19.59 3.97 14.04
N ASP A 379 18.55 4.00 14.89
CA ASP A 379 17.43 4.94 14.64
C ASP A 379 16.41 5.34 15.77
N ARG A 380 15.34 6.11 15.47
CA ARG A 380 14.32 6.78 16.34
C ARG A 380 12.95 6.99 15.72
N LEU A 381 11.94 7.05 16.59
CA LEU A 381 10.71 6.46 16.18
C LEU A 381 9.45 7.11 16.92
N PHE A 382 8.22 7.31 16.34
CA PHE A 382 6.97 7.78 17.04
C PHE A 382 5.59 7.33 16.45
N GLY A 383 4.56 7.11 17.30
CA GLY A 383 3.17 6.81 16.90
C GLY A 383 2.26 8.03 17.02
N ASP A 384 2.10 8.52 18.25
CA ASP A 384 1.40 9.74 18.70
C ASP A 384 -0.08 9.61 19.19
N GLU A 385 -1.07 9.09 18.44
CA GLU A 385 -2.51 9.10 18.86
C GLU A 385 -3.38 7.88 18.39
N GLY A 386 -2.98 6.64 18.68
CA GLY A 386 -3.84 5.45 18.61
C GLY A 386 -3.72 4.50 19.81
N ASN A 387 -3.66 3.19 19.54
CA ASN A 387 -2.60 2.38 20.12
C ASN A 387 -1.67 1.78 19.01
N ASP A 388 -0.83 2.59 18.40
CA ASP A 388 0.26 2.42 17.40
C ASP A 388 1.36 1.25 17.43
N THR A 389 1.20 0.04 16.80
CA THR A 389 2.01 -1.26 16.73
C THR A 389 3.51 -1.36 16.90
N LEU A 390 4.26 -0.44 17.44
CA LEU A 390 5.69 -0.41 17.20
C LEU A 390 6.42 -1.59 16.40
N PHE A 391 6.39 -1.69 15.03
CA PHE A 391 6.97 -2.73 14.08
C PHE A 391 8.51 -2.48 13.51
N GLY A 392 9.51 -3.35 13.11
CA GLY A 392 10.97 -3.14 13.55
C GLY A 392 12.36 -3.96 13.63
N GLU A 393 12.81 -4.94 12.83
CA GLU A 393 13.90 -5.92 13.21
C GLU A 393 15.36 -5.55 13.67
N GLU A 394 16.22 -4.95 12.79
CA GLU A 394 17.70 -5.11 12.89
C GLU A 394 18.40 -3.92 13.60
N ASP A 395 19.52 -4.16 14.29
CA ASP A 395 20.52 -3.17 14.76
C ASP A 395 20.33 -2.42 16.13
N ASN A 396 19.80 -1.18 16.30
CA ASN A 396 19.89 -0.42 17.60
C ASN A 396 18.91 0.80 17.79
N ASP A 397 17.64 0.63 18.20
CA ASP A 397 16.58 1.61 17.87
C ASP A 397 15.84 2.26 19.06
N GLN A 398 14.89 3.20 18.83
CA GLN A 398 14.36 4.11 19.87
C GLN A 398 12.85 4.42 19.74
N ALA A 399 12.02 3.54 20.32
CA ALA A 399 10.57 3.42 20.16
C ALA A 399 9.78 4.17 21.26
N PHE A 400 8.72 4.92 20.90
CA PHE A 400 8.12 5.94 21.80
C PHE A 400 6.58 6.02 21.81
N GLY A 401 5.88 4.92 22.13
CA GLY A 401 4.41 4.71 22.15
C GLY A 401 3.50 5.90 21.81
N GLY A 402 2.77 6.35 22.84
CA GLY A 402 2.13 7.64 22.80
C GLY A 402 0.95 7.76 23.77
N LEU A 403 -0.22 7.32 23.31
CA LEU A 403 -1.52 7.65 23.93
C LEU A 403 -2.56 6.52 23.83
N GLY A 404 -2.13 5.26 23.94
CA GLY A 404 -3.01 4.10 24.02
C GLY A 404 -2.50 3.02 25.00
N ASN A 405 -2.86 1.76 24.77
CA ASN A 405 -2.18 0.64 25.40
C ASN A 405 -1.04 0.14 24.48
N ASP A 406 0.18 -0.23 24.92
CA ASP A 406 1.29 -0.62 24.02
C ASP A 406 1.71 -2.14 24.00
N SER A 407 2.53 -2.65 23.06
CA SER A 407 2.72 -4.12 22.78
C SER A 407 4.21 -4.66 22.86
N ILE A 408 5.14 -3.93 23.47
CA ILE A 408 6.47 -3.51 22.97
C ILE A 408 7.68 -4.51 22.75
N PHE A 409 7.79 -5.43 21.75
CA PHE A 409 9.08 -6.15 21.44
C PHE A 409 10.18 -5.33 20.70
N GLY A 410 11.49 -5.63 20.75
CA GLY A 410 12.59 -4.71 20.30
C GLY A 410 13.78 -5.18 19.43
N GLY A 411 13.89 -6.43 19.01
CA GLY A 411 14.72 -6.85 17.87
C GLY A 411 16.16 -7.28 18.13
N LEU A 412 16.98 -7.20 17.08
CA LEU A 412 18.32 -7.79 17.01
C LEU A 412 19.45 -6.85 17.49
N GLY A 413 19.30 -6.20 18.64
CA GLY A 413 20.13 -5.03 18.94
C GLY A 413 20.58 -4.71 20.38
N ALA A 414 20.20 -3.51 20.81
CA ALA A 414 20.54 -2.84 22.07
C ALA A 414 19.64 -1.59 22.29
N ASP A 415 18.35 -1.84 22.43
CA ASP A 415 17.28 -0.92 21.97
C ASP A 415 16.70 -0.07 23.10
N LEU A 416 15.89 0.95 22.77
CA LEU A 416 15.32 1.91 23.72
C LEU A 416 13.81 2.04 23.50
N LEU A 417 13.01 1.26 24.22
CA LEU A 417 11.57 1.12 23.98
C LEU A 417 10.75 1.72 25.13
N SER A 418 9.66 2.43 24.82
CA SER A 418 8.96 3.29 25.80
C SER A 418 7.52 3.70 25.42
N GLY A 419 6.48 3.16 26.07
CA GLY A 419 5.08 3.47 25.72
C GLY A 419 4.51 4.84 26.15
N GLU A 420 5.16 5.51 27.10
CA GLU A 420 4.76 6.81 27.68
C GLU A 420 3.47 6.84 28.56
N GLU A 421 2.24 6.87 27.99
CA GLU A 421 0.96 7.04 28.74
C GLU A 421 -0.10 5.96 28.39
N ASP A 422 -0.70 5.37 29.45
CA ASP A 422 -1.58 4.16 29.49
C ASP A 422 -0.79 2.83 29.51
N ASN A 423 -1.32 1.63 29.13
CA ASN A 423 -0.77 0.32 29.60
C ASN A 423 0.02 -0.48 28.56
N ASP A 424 1.18 -1.07 28.88
CA ASP A 424 2.16 -1.53 27.87
C ASP A 424 2.62 -3.00 28.07
N THR A 425 2.43 -3.93 27.14
CA THR A 425 3.36 -5.08 26.98
C THR A 425 4.72 -4.56 26.51
N ILE A 426 5.85 -5.26 26.70
CA ILE A 426 7.20 -4.95 26.15
C ILE A 426 8.08 -6.24 26.03
N ASP A 427 8.81 -6.58 24.96
CA ASP A 427 9.86 -7.64 24.87
C ASP A 427 11.12 -7.33 24.02
N GLY A 428 12.20 -6.78 24.57
CA GLY A 428 13.44 -6.47 23.80
C GLY A 428 14.21 -7.60 23.04
N GLU A 429 13.64 -8.78 22.78
CA GLU A 429 14.14 -9.82 21.84
C GLU A 429 15.66 -10.11 21.94
N ASP A 430 16.45 -10.18 20.86
CA ASP A 430 17.83 -10.74 20.86
C ASP A 430 18.93 -9.73 21.29
N GLY A 431 18.57 -8.69 22.08
CA GLY A 431 19.34 -7.46 22.31
C GLY A 431 20.20 -7.31 23.59
N ASN A 432 20.29 -6.08 24.14
CA ASN A 432 20.88 -5.67 25.45
C ASN A 432 20.18 -4.40 26.03
N ASP A 433 18.88 -4.48 26.31
CA ASP A 433 17.96 -3.39 25.95
C ASP A 433 17.56 -2.46 27.11
N GLN A 434 16.91 -1.34 26.80
CA GLN A 434 16.33 -0.42 27.77
C GLN A 434 14.83 -0.24 27.53
N VAL A 435 14.08 -1.06 28.26
CA VAL A 435 12.64 -1.28 28.17
C VAL A 435 11.92 -0.50 29.29
N GLN A 436 10.98 0.40 28.98
CA GLN A 436 10.37 1.35 29.94
C GLN A 436 8.86 1.61 29.73
N GLY A 437 8.00 0.98 30.54
CA GLY A 437 6.53 1.17 30.43
C GLY A 437 5.98 2.39 31.19
N ASP A 438 6.55 3.58 30.98
CA ASP A 438 6.54 4.75 31.88
C ASP A 438 5.32 5.00 32.82
N SER A 439 4.05 4.79 32.40
CA SER A 439 2.89 5.07 33.27
C SER A 439 1.65 4.16 33.20
N GLY A 440 1.83 2.85 32.97
CA GLY A 440 0.73 1.89 32.77
C GLY A 440 0.51 0.78 33.82
N ASN A 441 0.44 -0.47 33.36
CA ASN A 441 0.38 -1.73 34.13
C ASN A 441 1.11 -2.86 33.38
N ASP A 442 2.42 -2.75 33.28
CA ASP A 442 3.12 -3.07 32.02
C ASP A 442 3.77 -4.48 32.00
N SER A 443 3.69 -5.23 30.90
CA SER A 443 4.16 -6.61 30.76
C SER A 443 5.53 -6.71 30.06
N LEU A 444 6.59 -6.42 30.82
CA LEU A 444 7.97 -6.27 30.36
C LEU A 444 8.77 -7.59 30.28
N VAL A 445 9.47 -7.76 29.17
CA VAL A 445 10.37 -8.85 28.79
C VAL A 445 11.61 -8.21 28.12
N GLY A 446 12.48 -8.98 27.45
CA GLY A 446 13.85 -8.60 27.04
C GLY A 446 14.64 -9.80 26.52
N GLY A 447 14.01 -10.64 25.70
CA GLY A 447 14.48 -11.89 25.08
C GLY A 447 15.83 -12.46 25.54
N LEU A 448 16.87 -12.43 24.71
CA LEU A 448 18.15 -13.13 24.92
C LEU A 448 19.34 -12.21 25.30
N GLY A 449 19.09 -11.10 25.99
CA GLY A 449 20.08 -10.05 26.23
C GLY A 449 20.80 -10.00 27.59
N THR A 450 20.92 -8.78 28.14
CA THR A 450 21.30 -8.45 29.52
C THR A 450 20.76 -7.04 29.86
N ASP A 451 19.50 -7.00 30.27
CA ASP A 451 18.61 -5.91 29.86
C ASP A 451 18.22 -5.02 31.04
N THR A 452 17.61 -3.87 30.76
CA THR A 452 17.26 -2.84 31.76
C THR A 452 15.77 -2.54 31.69
N LEU A 453 14.99 -3.29 32.47
CA LEU A 453 13.54 -3.19 32.53
C LEU A 453 13.11 -2.15 33.60
N ILE A 454 12.23 -1.22 33.25
CA ILE A 454 11.81 -0.07 34.07
C ILE A 454 10.27 0.00 34.07
N GLY A 455 9.64 -0.18 35.22
CA GLY A 455 8.18 -0.33 35.30
C GLY A 455 7.35 0.96 35.45
N GLY A 456 7.94 2.08 35.88
CA GLY A 456 7.20 3.36 35.88
C GLY A 456 6.23 3.58 37.06
N GLU A 457 4.97 3.95 36.79
CA GLU A 457 3.92 4.23 37.81
C GLU A 457 2.79 3.15 37.91
N GLY A 458 3.03 1.89 37.52
CA GLY A 458 2.01 0.83 37.38
C GLY A 458 1.90 -0.29 38.45
N ASN A 459 1.43 -1.46 37.97
CA ASN A 459 1.41 -2.78 38.65
C ASN A 459 2.06 -3.87 37.78
N ASP A 460 3.21 -3.49 37.25
CA ASP A 460 4.00 -4.08 36.17
C ASP A 460 4.42 -5.55 36.40
N THR A 461 4.47 -6.32 35.31
CA THR A 461 4.78 -7.75 35.25
C THR A 461 6.05 -7.97 34.45
N PHE A 462 7.06 -8.61 35.05
CA PHE A 462 8.34 -8.87 34.37
C PHE A 462 8.49 -10.36 34.03
N LEU A 463 8.59 -10.74 32.76
CA LEU A 463 8.85 -12.13 32.36
C LEU A 463 10.33 -12.49 32.52
N ILE A 464 10.60 -13.60 33.21
CA ILE A 464 11.95 -14.20 33.25
C ILE A 464 11.90 -15.69 32.93
N SER A 465 12.81 -16.15 32.07
CA SER A 465 12.91 -17.55 31.67
C SER A 465 14.33 -18.13 31.87
N PRO A 466 14.51 -19.47 31.81
CA PRO A 466 15.83 -20.10 31.83
C PRO A 466 16.71 -19.81 30.61
N GLU A 467 16.15 -19.14 29.59
CA GLU A 467 16.68 -19.07 28.23
C GLU A 467 17.29 -17.68 27.99
N ASN A 468 16.60 -16.63 28.46
CA ASN A 468 17.11 -15.27 28.71
C ASN A 468 18.31 -15.26 29.70
N GLY A 469 18.28 -16.12 30.73
CA GLY A 469 19.22 -16.06 31.87
C GLY A 469 20.61 -16.71 31.68
N GLY A 470 21.68 -15.95 31.96
CA GLY A 470 23.08 -16.35 31.77
C GLY A 470 23.79 -17.07 32.94
N ILE A 471 25.11 -17.30 32.80
CA ILE A 471 25.91 -18.19 33.68
C ILE A 471 26.63 -17.43 34.81
N GLU A 472 27.02 -16.18 34.59
CA GLU A 472 27.56 -15.27 35.61
C GLU A 472 26.58 -14.12 35.93
N ILE A 473 26.69 -13.51 37.13
CA ILE A 473 25.74 -12.51 37.68
C ILE A 473 25.74 -11.17 36.90
N PHE A 474 26.41 -11.07 35.77
CA PHE A 474 26.37 -9.90 34.87
C PHE A 474 25.77 -10.25 33.51
N GLU A 475 25.29 -11.48 33.34
CA GLU A 475 24.59 -12.05 32.19
C GLU A 475 23.17 -12.33 32.70
N ALA A 476 22.49 -11.28 33.18
CA ALA A 476 21.33 -11.35 34.08
C ALA A 476 20.65 -9.97 34.21
N ASP A 477 19.41 -9.93 33.78
CA ASP A 477 18.49 -8.81 33.56
C ASP A 477 18.30 -7.91 34.80
N VAL A 478 18.10 -6.61 34.59
CA VAL A 478 18.19 -5.55 35.61
C VAL A 478 16.89 -4.78 35.73
N ILE A 479 15.97 -5.31 36.54
CA ILE A 479 14.71 -4.62 36.87
C ILE A 479 15.00 -3.47 37.84
N ALA A 480 14.75 -2.24 37.40
CA ALA A 480 15.34 -1.02 37.95
C ALA A 480 14.69 -0.46 39.22
N ASP A 481 13.38 -0.65 39.38
CA ASP A 481 12.54 -0.01 40.40
C ASP A 481 11.64 -0.95 41.21
N PHE A 482 11.30 -2.13 40.68
CA PHE A 482 10.49 -3.23 41.28
C PHE A 482 9.97 -3.02 42.72
N ASN A 483 8.77 -2.47 42.80
CA ASN A 483 7.89 -2.39 43.95
C ASN A 483 7.05 -3.68 44.14
N GLY A 484 7.68 -4.74 44.66
CA GLY A 484 7.02 -6.03 44.99
C GLY A 484 5.93 -6.03 46.10
N ASN A 485 5.09 -5.00 46.19
CA ASN A 485 3.76 -4.97 46.79
C ASN A 485 2.64 -4.90 45.73
N THR A 486 2.98 -4.52 44.49
CA THR A 486 2.12 -4.33 43.31
C THR A 486 2.59 -5.26 42.20
N ASP A 487 3.87 -5.15 41.86
CA ASP A 487 4.52 -5.72 40.68
C ASP A 487 4.73 -7.24 40.80
N LEU A 488 4.73 -7.91 39.64
CA LEU A 488 4.77 -9.36 39.46
C LEU A 488 5.96 -9.83 38.60
N ILE A 489 6.20 -11.14 38.61
CA ILE A 489 7.23 -11.78 37.80
C ILE A 489 6.64 -13.03 37.13
N ARG A 490 6.53 -13.05 35.80
CA ARG A 490 6.08 -14.20 34.99
C ARG A 490 7.25 -15.19 34.85
N LEU A 491 6.97 -16.49 34.87
CA LEU A 491 8.00 -17.54 34.91
C LEU A 491 7.92 -18.46 33.69
N GLY A 492 8.75 -18.17 32.68
CA GLY A 492 8.84 -18.91 31.42
C GLY A 492 9.58 -20.25 31.52
N GLY A 493 9.72 -20.94 30.38
CA GLY A 493 10.50 -22.19 30.26
C GLY A 493 10.07 -23.35 31.17
N GLY A 494 8.81 -23.34 31.65
CA GLY A 494 8.29 -24.32 32.61
C GLY A 494 8.89 -24.21 34.02
N LEU A 495 9.40 -23.04 34.41
CA LEU A 495 9.86 -22.77 35.78
C LEU A 495 8.71 -22.76 36.79
N GLY A 496 8.96 -23.32 37.97
CA GLY A 496 8.12 -23.11 39.15
C GLY A 496 8.88 -22.33 40.22
N PHE A 497 8.16 -21.53 41.03
CA PHE A 497 8.73 -20.81 42.18
C PHE A 497 9.57 -21.70 43.13
N ASN A 498 9.30 -23.01 43.20
CA ASN A 498 10.03 -23.95 44.05
C ASN A 498 11.44 -24.30 43.54
N ASP A 499 11.75 -24.00 42.29
CA ASP A 499 13.05 -24.26 41.66
C ASP A 499 14.01 -23.05 41.79
N LEU A 500 13.48 -21.87 42.14
CA LEU A 500 14.23 -20.63 42.31
C LEU A 500 15.08 -20.59 43.60
N VAL A 501 16.23 -19.92 43.51
CA VAL A 501 17.12 -19.59 44.64
C VAL A 501 17.31 -18.08 44.71
N ILE A 502 16.47 -17.44 45.52
CA ILE A 502 16.42 -15.98 45.68
C ILE A 502 17.32 -15.54 46.85
N PHE A 503 18.21 -14.57 46.65
CA PHE A 503 19.11 -14.08 47.70
C PHE A 503 19.61 -12.63 47.51
N GLN A 504 19.85 -11.94 48.62
CA GLN A 504 20.42 -10.58 48.61
C GLN A 504 21.87 -10.56 48.10
N SER A 505 22.17 -9.63 47.18
CA SER A 505 23.50 -9.42 46.60
C SER A 505 24.60 -9.18 47.65
N PRO A 506 25.70 -9.95 47.64
CA PRO A 506 26.80 -9.80 48.61
C PRO A 506 27.76 -8.66 48.26
N THR A 507 27.66 -8.06 47.07
CA THR A 507 28.63 -7.11 46.49
C THR A 507 28.15 -5.66 46.53
N SER A 508 26.87 -5.39 46.29
CA SER A 508 26.30 -4.03 46.19
C SER A 508 26.06 -3.31 47.53
N GLY A 509 26.51 -3.94 48.63
CA GLY A 509 26.24 -3.51 49.99
C GLY A 509 25.03 -4.20 50.64
N GLY A 510 24.38 -5.13 49.93
CA GLY A 510 23.21 -5.86 50.40
C GLY A 510 21.93 -5.02 50.31
N ARG A 511 21.64 -4.52 49.10
CA ARG A 511 20.43 -3.76 48.80
C ARG A 511 19.60 -4.36 47.67
N ASP A 512 20.23 -5.07 46.74
CA ASP A 512 19.58 -5.56 45.51
C ASP A 512 19.44 -7.09 45.63
N THR A 513 18.39 -7.66 45.04
CA THR A 513 18.05 -9.10 45.14
C THR A 513 18.40 -9.80 43.84
N ILE A 514 18.95 -11.01 43.93
CA ILE A 514 19.30 -11.85 42.77
C ILE A 514 18.36 -13.06 42.76
N ILE A 515 17.82 -13.38 41.58
CA ILE A 515 17.05 -14.57 41.29
C ILE A 515 17.94 -15.54 40.49
N GLN A 516 17.87 -16.84 40.78
CA GLN A 516 18.68 -17.86 40.14
C GLN A 516 17.86 -19.15 39.97
N ASN A 517 18.00 -19.84 38.84
CA ASN A 517 17.45 -21.17 38.62
C ASN A 517 18.31 -22.22 39.36
N GLY A 518 17.79 -22.75 40.47
CA GLY A 518 18.50 -23.71 41.31
C GLY A 518 19.78 -23.16 41.97
N SER A 519 20.59 -24.05 42.55
CA SER A 519 21.86 -23.68 43.21
C SER A 519 23.09 -23.71 42.30
N ASP A 520 22.91 -24.16 41.06
CA ASP A 520 23.98 -24.48 40.11
C ASP A 520 23.54 -24.23 38.63
N GLY A 521 22.43 -23.52 38.42
CA GLY A 521 21.90 -23.11 37.10
C GLY A 521 22.01 -21.59 36.85
N PRO A 522 21.38 -21.06 35.78
CA PRO A 522 21.55 -19.67 35.36
C PRO A 522 21.03 -18.66 36.38
N PHE A 523 21.60 -17.45 36.35
CA PHE A 523 21.02 -16.26 36.97
C PHE A 523 19.94 -15.73 36.05
N LEU A 524 18.84 -15.26 36.64
CA LEU A 524 17.72 -14.68 35.90
C LEU A 524 17.81 -13.16 36.13
N ALA A 525 16.91 -12.54 36.91
CA ALA A 525 16.98 -11.11 37.18
C ALA A 525 17.74 -10.65 38.45
N ILE A 526 18.09 -9.36 38.46
CA ILE A 526 18.61 -8.53 39.54
C ILE A 526 17.60 -7.40 39.87
N LEU A 527 16.85 -7.56 40.95
CA LEU A 527 15.91 -6.53 41.43
C LEU A 527 16.67 -5.43 42.20
N VAL A 528 16.76 -4.23 41.62
CA VAL A 528 17.55 -3.11 42.16
C VAL A 528 16.91 -2.53 43.42
N GLY A 529 17.68 -2.39 44.51
CA GLY A 529 17.20 -1.78 45.75
C GLY A 529 16.24 -2.62 46.63
N VAL A 530 15.77 -3.78 46.15
CA VAL A 530 14.80 -4.67 46.81
C VAL A 530 15.43 -5.58 47.89
N ASP A 531 14.82 -5.65 49.08
CA ASP A 531 15.24 -6.55 50.17
C ASP A 531 14.77 -8.00 49.91
N SER A 532 15.68 -8.97 49.89
CA SER A 532 15.35 -10.37 49.53
C SER A 532 14.51 -11.13 50.57
N ASN A 533 13.95 -10.42 51.57
CA ASN A 533 13.01 -10.92 52.57
C ASN A 533 11.59 -10.37 52.39
N THR A 534 11.33 -9.47 51.42
CA THR A 534 9.96 -9.08 51.01
C THR A 534 9.42 -9.98 49.91
N ILE A 535 10.28 -10.36 48.96
CA ILE A 535 9.96 -11.29 47.86
C ILE A 535 9.48 -12.64 48.40
N ASN A 536 8.35 -13.12 47.85
CA ASN A 536 7.70 -14.37 48.24
C ASN A 536 6.92 -14.98 47.05
N SER A 537 6.25 -16.12 47.24
CA SER A 537 5.54 -16.82 46.15
C SER A 537 4.30 -16.10 45.63
N GLY A 538 3.89 -14.98 46.22
CA GLY A 538 2.86 -14.08 45.68
C GLY A 538 3.43 -12.89 44.90
N ASN A 539 4.72 -12.93 44.54
CA ASN A 539 5.35 -12.03 43.56
C ASN A 539 5.68 -12.78 42.26
N PHE A 540 5.10 -13.96 42.04
CA PHE A 540 5.39 -14.83 40.89
C PHE A 540 4.13 -15.55 40.43
N ILE A 541 3.90 -15.56 39.13
CA ILE A 541 2.95 -16.43 38.43
C ILE A 541 3.73 -17.55 37.71
N GLY A 542 3.08 -18.51 37.06
CA GLY A 542 3.81 -19.61 36.41
C GLY A 542 2.96 -20.58 35.58
N ALA A 543 3.55 -21.06 34.49
CA ALA A 543 2.93 -21.77 33.38
C ALA A 543 1.97 -22.90 33.79
N GLY A 544 0.66 -22.62 33.75
CA GLY A 544 -0.38 -23.53 34.21
C GLY A 544 -1.84 -23.10 34.00
N GLY A 545 -2.09 -22.15 33.08
CA GLY A 545 -3.38 -21.98 32.41
C GLY A 545 -3.50 -22.89 31.19
N PHE A 546 -4.26 -22.48 30.17
CA PHE A 546 -4.53 -23.23 28.94
C PHE A 546 -3.51 -23.00 27.80
N PRO A 547 -3.88 -22.98 26.51
CA PRO A 547 -3.10 -23.70 25.51
C PRO A 547 -1.75 -23.01 25.20
N PRO A 548 -0.71 -23.74 24.77
CA PRO A 548 0.33 -23.09 23.99
C PRO A 548 -0.30 -22.58 22.68
N PRO A 549 0.11 -21.41 22.16
CA PRO A 549 -0.18 -21.00 20.80
C PRO A 549 0.10 -22.14 19.81
N VAL A 550 -0.77 -22.29 18.82
CA VAL A 550 -0.68 -23.39 17.85
C VAL A 550 0.30 -23.01 16.76
N ASP A 551 1.44 -23.71 16.65
CA ASP A 551 2.38 -23.66 15.50
C ASP A 551 1.60 -23.35 14.19
N PRO A 552 1.68 -22.13 13.62
CA PRO A 552 1.00 -21.82 12.37
C PRO A 552 1.44 -22.80 11.29
N VAL A 553 0.47 -23.48 10.66
CA VAL A 553 0.74 -24.79 10.04
C VAL A 553 1.31 -24.67 8.62
N ASP A 554 2.59 -24.29 8.52
CA ASP A 554 3.51 -24.36 7.35
C ASP A 554 2.83 -24.86 6.05
N PRO A 555 2.19 -23.95 5.26
CA PRO A 555 1.45 -24.30 4.05
C PRO A 555 2.33 -24.56 2.81
N VAL A 556 3.44 -25.28 2.99
CA VAL A 556 4.54 -25.51 2.00
C VAL A 556 4.13 -25.58 0.51
N ASP A 557 4.47 -24.50 -0.20
CA ASP A 557 5.37 -24.46 -1.37
C ASP A 557 4.93 -25.18 -2.68
N PRO A 558 4.99 -24.47 -3.84
CA PRO A 558 5.94 -24.94 -4.84
C PRO A 558 6.64 -23.84 -5.69
N VAL A 559 7.90 -23.57 -5.35
CA VAL A 559 8.94 -23.03 -6.24
C VAL A 559 8.98 -23.72 -7.61
N ASP A 560 9.13 -22.94 -8.67
CA ASP A 560 9.73 -23.43 -9.93
C ASP A 560 11.29 -23.34 -9.81
N PRO A 561 12.07 -24.15 -10.53
CA PRO A 561 13.24 -24.79 -9.92
C PRO A 561 14.57 -24.01 -9.98
N VAL A 562 15.26 -24.02 -8.83
CA VAL A 562 16.71 -23.75 -8.74
C VAL A 562 17.52 -24.74 -9.59
N ASP A 563 18.39 -24.25 -10.48
CA ASP A 563 19.30 -25.11 -11.27
C ASP A 563 20.45 -25.62 -10.36
N PRO A 564 20.89 -26.89 -10.45
CA PRO A 564 21.51 -27.57 -9.32
C PRO A 564 23.00 -27.27 -9.11
N VAL A 565 23.38 -27.03 -7.85
CA VAL A 565 24.77 -26.80 -7.41
C VAL A 565 25.64 -28.05 -7.62
N ASP A 566 26.77 -27.91 -8.33
CA ASP A 566 27.72 -28.99 -8.60
C ASP A 566 28.56 -29.28 -7.32
N PRO A 567 28.62 -30.53 -6.80
CA PRO A 567 29.13 -30.79 -5.45
C PRO A 567 30.66 -30.63 -5.30
N VAL A 568 31.04 -29.98 -4.20
CA VAL A 568 32.41 -29.54 -3.86
C VAL A 568 33.43 -30.69 -3.79
N ASP A 569 34.68 -30.42 -4.20
CA ASP A 569 35.85 -31.29 -4.01
C ASP A 569 36.98 -30.57 -3.23
N PRO A 570 36.86 -30.36 -1.90
CA PRO A 570 37.86 -29.66 -1.10
C PRO A 570 39.08 -30.57 -0.85
N VAL A 571 40.24 -30.19 -1.39
CA VAL A 571 41.49 -30.94 -1.20
C VAL A 571 42.31 -30.33 -0.06
N ASP A 572 42.76 -31.19 0.87
CA ASP A 572 43.48 -30.87 2.11
C ASP A 572 44.61 -29.81 1.98
N PRO A 573 44.85 -29.00 3.03
CA PRO A 573 45.72 -27.81 2.99
C PRO A 573 47.22 -28.11 2.87
N VAL A 574 47.98 -27.07 2.52
CA VAL A 574 49.45 -27.12 2.43
C VAL A 574 50.08 -25.97 3.24
N ASP A 575 51.14 -26.29 3.99
CA ASP A 575 51.71 -25.46 5.06
C ASP A 575 52.12 -24.01 4.67
N PRO A 576 52.05 -23.05 5.62
CA PRO A 576 52.53 -21.68 5.43
C PRO A 576 54.06 -21.61 5.28
N VAL A 577 54.53 -20.52 4.64
CA VAL A 577 55.97 -20.23 4.48
C VAL A 577 56.28 -18.88 5.12
N ASP A 578 57.27 -18.85 6.01
CA ASP A 578 57.67 -17.68 6.80
C ASP A 578 58.00 -16.43 5.93
N PRO A 579 57.76 -15.21 6.45
CA PRO A 579 58.24 -13.98 5.85
C PRO A 579 59.78 -13.91 5.86
N VAL A 580 60.38 -13.30 4.83
CA VAL A 580 61.84 -13.21 4.68
C VAL A 580 62.29 -11.74 4.72
N ASP A 581 62.97 -11.38 5.81
CA ASP A 581 63.54 -10.06 6.08
C ASP A 581 64.75 -9.73 5.15
N PRO A 582 65.19 -8.46 5.03
CA PRO A 582 65.82 -7.92 3.80
C PRO A 582 67.35 -8.15 3.65
N VAL A 583 67.87 -7.86 2.45
CA VAL A 583 69.31 -7.78 2.18
C VAL A 583 69.71 -6.61 1.26
N ASP A 584 70.18 -5.53 1.87
CA ASP A 584 71.07 -4.50 1.28
C ASP A 584 72.49 -5.06 1.01
N PRO A 585 73.40 -4.36 0.29
CA PRO A 585 73.26 -3.69 -1.02
C PRO A 585 74.50 -3.93 -1.94
N VAL A 586 74.48 -3.58 -3.24
CA VAL A 586 75.74 -3.30 -3.99
C VAL A 586 75.58 -2.38 -5.22
N ASP A 587 76.06 -1.15 -5.05
CA ASP A 587 76.53 -0.19 -6.07
C ASP A 587 77.92 -0.58 -6.65
N PRO A 588 78.49 0.11 -7.69
CA PRO A 588 77.92 1.05 -8.68
C PRO A 588 78.38 0.63 -10.13
N VAL A 589 78.53 1.41 -11.23
CA VAL A 589 78.61 2.87 -11.56
C VAL A 589 78.28 3.10 -13.06
N ASP A 590 77.77 4.30 -13.36
CA ASP A 590 78.09 5.30 -14.43
C ASP A 590 78.72 4.90 -15.79
N PRO A 591 78.52 5.69 -16.89
CA PRO A 591 77.78 6.97 -17.03
C PRO A 591 76.67 6.91 -18.14
N VAL A 592 75.90 7.95 -18.52
CA VAL A 592 76.11 9.41 -18.50
C VAL A 592 74.79 10.21 -18.40
N ASP A 593 74.81 11.32 -17.67
CA ASP A 593 73.82 12.42 -17.73
C ASP A 593 74.03 13.34 -18.96
N PRO A 594 73.18 14.37 -19.20
CA PRO A 594 71.74 14.29 -19.43
C PRO A 594 71.34 15.12 -20.68
N VAL A 595 70.05 15.18 -21.02
CA VAL A 595 69.48 16.40 -21.63
C VAL A 595 68.01 16.55 -21.25
N ASP A 596 67.71 17.71 -20.66
CA ASP A 596 66.36 18.24 -20.42
C ASP A 596 65.97 19.16 -21.61
N PRO A 597 64.86 19.93 -21.61
CA PRO A 597 64.10 20.24 -22.84
C PRO A 597 64.78 21.19 -23.83
N VAL A 598 64.20 21.27 -25.04
CA VAL A 598 64.53 22.24 -26.07
C VAL A 598 63.28 23.03 -26.47
N ASP A 599 63.43 24.35 -26.54
CA ASP A 599 62.36 25.34 -26.80
C ASP A 599 61.69 25.24 -28.19
N PRO A 600 60.49 25.82 -28.37
CA PRO A 600 59.83 26.01 -29.67
C PRO A 600 60.45 27.15 -30.52
N VAL A 601 59.76 27.52 -31.61
CA VAL A 601 60.06 28.58 -32.63
C VAL A 601 61.16 28.20 -33.66
N ASP A 602 61.19 28.68 -34.90
CA ASP A 602 60.80 29.98 -35.51
C ASP A 602 59.83 29.87 -36.73
N PRO A 603 59.25 30.99 -37.25
CA PRO A 603 57.92 30.99 -37.88
C PRO A 603 57.85 31.11 -39.42
N VAL A 604 56.61 31.27 -39.90
CA VAL A 604 56.09 31.59 -41.24
C VAL A 604 56.92 32.48 -42.17
N ASP A 605 56.67 32.31 -43.49
CA ASP A 605 56.37 33.42 -44.40
C ASP A 605 55.48 32.90 -45.57
N PRO A 606 54.88 33.72 -46.47
CA PRO A 606 53.48 33.52 -46.87
C PRO A 606 53.26 33.00 -48.32
N VAL A 607 51.96 32.93 -48.68
CA VAL A 607 51.38 32.68 -50.01
C VAL A 607 52.23 33.21 -51.17
N ASP A 608 52.48 32.36 -52.18
CA ASP A 608 53.15 32.76 -53.42
C ASP A 608 52.29 33.81 -54.18
N PRO A 609 52.83 34.99 -54.52
CA PRO A 609 52.05 36.10 -55.06
C PRO A 609 51.71 35.92 -56.55
N VAL A 610 50.55 36.44 -56.95
CA VAL A 610 50.19 36.65 -58.36
C VAL A 610 51.26 37.46 -59.12
N ASP A 611 51.58 37.01 -60.33
CA ASP A 611 52.53 37.69 -61.23
C ASP A 611 52.02 39.12 -61.56
N PRO A 612 52.87 40.16 -61.47
CA PRO A 612 52.41 41.55 -61.48
C PRO A 612 52.02 42.06 -62.87
N VAL A 613 50.92 42.82 -62.94
CA VAL A 613 50.46 43.53 -64.14
C VAL A 613 51.43 44.63 -64.60
N ASP A 614 51.76 44.62 -65.89
CA ASP A 614 52.44 45.72 -66.58
C ASP A 614 51.43 46.87 -66.87
N PRO A 615 51.85 48.15 -66.90
CA PRO A 615 50.95 49.28 -66.60
C PRO A 615 50.14 49.82 -67.79
N VAL A 616 49.01 50.45 -67.44
CA VAL A 616 48.10 51.14 -68.37
C VAL A 616 48.68 52.48 -68.84
N ASP A 617 48.71 52.72 -70.16
CA ASP A 617 48.98 54.02 -70.78
C ASP A 617 47.63 54.65 -71.27
N PRO A 618 47.48 55.98 -71.40
CA PRO A 618 46.18 56.66 -71.28
C PRO A 618 45.30 56.72 -72.55
N VAL A 619 43.99 56.88 -72.33
CA VAL A 619 42.92 56.99 -73.33
C VAL A 619 42.82 58.35 -74.04
N ASP A 620 42.71 58.33 -75.37
CA ASP A 620 41.81 59.15 -76.23
C ASP A 620 42.10 58.88 -77.74
N PRO A 621 41.16 59.06 -78.70
CA PRO A 621 39.69 59.15 -78.60
C PRO A 621 38.94 58.22 -79.61
N VAL A 622 37.60 58.35 -79.63
CA VAL A 622 36.59 57.60 -80.41
C VAL A 622 36.76 57.61 -81.95
N ASP A 623 36.49 56.46 -82.62
CA ASP A 623 35.83 56.23 -83.95
C ASP A 623 36.37 54.93 -84.64
N PRO A 624 35.58 54.09 -85.35
CA PRO A 624 34.12 53.94 -85.46
C PRO A 624 33.60 52.65 -84.79
N THR A 625 32.32 52.31 -85.01
CA THR A 625 31.67 51.05 -84.57
C THR A 625 32.45 49.77 -84.94
N PRO A 626 32.60 48.79 -84.04
CA PRO A 626 33.01 47.44 -84.38
C PRO A 626 32.08 46.78 -85.43
N PRO A 627 32.55 45.77 -86.17
CA PRO A 627 31.63 44.78 -86.75
C PRO A 627 30.83 44.08 -85.63
N PRO A 628 29.70 43.42 -85.92
CA PRO A 628 29.01 42.61 -84.90
C PRO A 628 29.99 41.63 -84.26
N ILE A 629 29.91 41.53 -82.93
CA ILE A 629 30.55 40.44 -82.19
C ILE A 629 29.95 39.15 -82.77
N PRO A 630 30.77 38.17 -83.20
CA PRO A 630 30.23 36.87 -83.58
C PRO A 630 29.66 36.24 -82.32
N ASN A 631 28.35 36.02 -82.29
CA ASN A 631 27.66 35.24 -81.27
C ASN A 631 28.41 33.92 -81.09
N LEU A 632 28.95 33.69 -79.90
CA LEU A 632 29.50 32.41 -79.50
C LEU A 632 28.34 31.43 -79.27
N PRO A 633 28.52 30.12 -79.40
CA PRO A 633 27.56 29.20 -78.82
C PRO A 633 27.57 29.35 -77.29
N PRO A 634 26.45 29.01 -76.62
CA PRO A 634 26.50 28.75 -75.19
C PRO A 634 27.38 27.53 -74.90
N ASN A 635 27.62 27.24 -73.64
CA ASN A 635 28.40 26.10 -73.17
C ASN A 635 27.48 25.20 -72.33
N ALA A 636 27.11 24.05 -72.89
CA ALA A 636 26.35 23.03 -72.19
C ALA A 636 27.27 22.17 -71.30
N GLN A 637 26.83 21.73 -70.11
CA GLN A 637 27.62 20.83 -69.23
C GLN A 637 26.87 19.53 -68.90
N ASP A 638 27.61 18.43 -68.79
CA ASP A 638 27.01 17.12 -68.47
C ASP A 638 26.50 17.10 -67.02
N ASP A 639 25.31 16.55 -66.80
CA ASP A 639 24.61 16.49 -65.52
C ASP A 639 24.60 15.08 -64.93
N GLU A 640 24.55 14.98 -63.61
CA GLU A 640 24.38 13.72 -62.87
C GLU A 640 23.21 13.86 -61.88
N VAL A 641 22.29 12.88 -61.90
CA VAL A 641 21.07 12.85 -61.07
C VAL A 641 20.94 11.46 -60.45
N THR A 642 20.53 11.39 -59.18
CA THR A 642 20.20 10.14 -58.48
C THR A 642 18.73 10.10 -58.08
N THR A 643 18.14 8.90 -58.03
CA THR A 643 16.84 8.66 -57.42
C THR A 643 16.72 7.19 -56.99
N SER A 644 15.73 6.87 -56.15
CA SER A 644 15.43 5.50 -55.73
C SER A 644 14.54 4.79 -56.75
N GLN A 645 14.52 3.46 -56.72
CA GLN A 645 13.56 2.63 -57.46
C GLN A 645 12.12 3.15 -57.30
N ASP A 646 11.34 3.12 -58.39
CA ASP A 646 9.96 3.59 -58.53
C ASP A 646 9.68 5.06 -58.09
N THR A 647 10.72 5.82 -57.71
CA THR A 647 10.64 7.20 -57.22
C THR A 647 10.90 8.21 -58.34
N SER A 648 10.10 9.27 -58.41
CA SER A 648 10.28 10.33 -59.42
C SER A 648 11.13 11.48 -58.89
N VAL A 649 11.96 12.08 -59.74
CA VAL A 649 12.87 13.18 -59.39
C VAL A 649 12.71 14.36 -60.36
N GLU A 650 12.68 15.59 -59.82
CA GLU A 650 12.65 16.84 -60.59
C GLU A 650 13.99 17.59 -60.45
N PHE A 651 14.55 18.06 -61.57
CA PHE A 651 15.87 18.72 -61.64
C PHE A 651 15.94 19.72 -62.81
N ASP A 652 16.80 20.75 -62.71
CA ASP A 652 17.03 21.75 -63.76
C ASP A 652 18.39 21.54 -64.44
N VAL A 653 18.39 21.17 -65.72
CA VAL A 653 19.63 21.01 -66.50
C VAL A 653 20.29 22.33 -66.90
N LEU A 654 19.70 23.48 -66.56
CA LEU A 654 20.26 24.80 -66.87
C LEU A 654 21.05 25.41 -65.70
N GLU A 655 21.17 24.74 -64.55
CA GLU A 655 21.84 25.30 -63.37
C GLU A 655 23.36 25.44 -63.54
N ASN A 656 24.00 24.49 -64.23
CA ASN A 656 25.43 24.50 -64.54
C ASN A 656 25.76 25.16 -65.90
N ASP A 657 24.77 25.45 -66.72
CA ASP A 657 24.92 25.95 -68.09
C ASP A 657 25.22 27.46 -68.15
N SER A 658 25.85 27.92 -69.25
CA SER A 658 26.15 29.35 -69.40
C SER A 658 26.26 29.84 -70.86
N ASP A 659 25.88 31.11 -71.07
CA ASP A 659 26.11 31.83 -72.32
C ASP A 659 27.27 32.85 -72.19
N PRO A 660 28.30 32.82 -73.05
CA PRO A 660 29.42 33.77 -73.04
C PRO A 660 29.03 35.25 -73.21
N GLU A 661 27.90 35.52 -73.86
CA GLU A 661 27.36 36.86 -74.08
C GLU A 661 26.25 37.24 -73.07
N GLY A 662 25.92 36.35 -72.12
CA GLY A 662 24.89 36.55 -71.09
C GLY A 662 23.44 36.52 -71.59
N GLN A 663 23.16 35.83 -72.70
CA GLN A 663 21.79 35.64 -73.22
C GLN A 663 21.01 34.58 -72.42
N PRO A 664 19.67 34.70 -72.32
CA PRO A 664 18.85 33.71 -71.64
C PRO A 664 18.81 32.39 -72.43
N LEU A 665 19.20 31.30 -71.78
CA LEU A 665 19.23 29.97 -72.39
C LEU A 665 17.82 29.39 -72.55
N THR A 666 17.58 28.78 -73.70
CA THR A 666 16.32 28.08 -74.01
C THR A 666 16.58 26.63 -74.39
N LEU A 667 15.80 25.71 -73.82
CA LEU A 667 15.83 24.29 -74.18
C LEU A 667 15.16 24.12 -75.56
N THR A 668 15.86 23.49 -76.51
CA THR A 668 15.43 23.43 -77.92
C THR A 668 15.21 22.03 -78.50
N ASP A 669 15.91 21.02 -78.00
CA ASP A 669 15.73 19.60 -78.37
C ASP A 669 16.22 18.71 -77.22
N PHE A 670 15.70 17.48 -77.10
CA PHE A 670 16.18 16.47 -76.16
C PHE A 670 15.81 15.05 -76.61
N SER A 671 16.59 14.05 -76.20
CA SER A 671 16.28 12.63 -76.46
C SER A 671 15.39 12.02 -75.38
N SER A 672 14.70 10.93 -75.70
CA SER A 672 14.08 10.08 -74.68
C SER A 672 15.13 9.26 -73.91
N VAL A 673 14.86 9.01 -72.64
CA VAL A 673 15.44 7.95 -71.81
C VAL A 673 15.03 6.54 -72.33
N SER A 674 15.54 5.47 -71.71
CA SER A 674 15.39 4.08 -72.19
C SER A 674 14.61 3.13 -71.26
N ASN A 675 14.49 3.46 -69.97
CA ASN A 675 13.93 2.66 -68.88
C ASN A 675 13.13 3.57 -67.92
N GLY A 676 12.32 4.48 -68.48
CA GLY A 676 11.49 5.42 -67.73
C GLY A 676 10.74 6.42 -68.63
N GLU A 677 9.98 7.34 -68.02
CA GLU A 677 9.34 8.48 -68.67
C GLU A 677 10.01 9.80 -68.24
N LEU A 678 10.10 10.75 -69.16
CA LEU A 678 10.77 12.04 -68.95
C LEU A 678 9.84 13.19 -69.39
N VAL A 679 9.47 14.05 -68.45
CA VAL A 679 8.46 15.10 -68.61
C VAL A 679 9.09 16.47 -68.41
N VAL A 680 8.99 17.35 -69.42
CA VAL A 680 9.43 18.75 -69.28
C VAL A 680 8.39 19.54 -68.49
N LYS A 681 8.75 19.99 -67.29
CA LYS A 681 7.90 20.82 -66.41
C LYS A 681 7.98 22.29 -66.84
N SER A 682 9.19 22.80 -67.10
CA SER A 682 9.42 24.17 -67.55
C SER A 682 10.67 24.28 -68.45
N ASN A 683 11.18 25.48 -68.73
CA ASN A 683 12.38 25.65 -69.56
C ASN A 683 13.63 25.34 -68.73
N GLY A 684 14.12 24.10 -68.84
CA GLY A 684 15.27 23.57 -68.11
C GLY A 684 14.88 22.47 -67.13
N ILE A 685 13.75 22.65 -66.45
CA ILE A 685 13.24 21.71 -65.44
C ILE A 685 12.60 20.47 -66.09
N PHE A 686 13.16 19.30 -65.78
CA PHE A 686 12.68 17.97 -66.13
C PHE A 686 12.24 17.21 -64.88
N GLU A 687 11.18 16.41 -65.02
CA GLU A 687 10.80 15.32 -64.13
C GLU A 687 11.14 13.99 -64.82
N TYR A 688 11.82 13.09 -64.11
CA TYR A 688 12.08 11.72 -64.53
C TYR A 688 11.37 10.74 -63.60
N THR A 689 10.67 9.77 -64.18
CA THR A 689 10.04 8.64 -63.49
C THR A 689 10.65 7.34 -64.03
N PRO A 690 11.29 6.50 -63.20
CA PRO A 690 11.77 5.18 -63.63
C PRO A 690 10.64 4.29 -64.19
N ASP A 691 10.98 3.37 -65.08
CA ASP A 691 10.13 2.20 -65.33
C ASP A 691 10.05 1.38 -64.03
N SER A 692 8.87 0.85 -63.70
CA SER A 692 8.69 0.08 -62.46
C SER A 692 9.60 -1.14 -62.41
N ASP A 693 10.13 -1.42 -61.21
CA ASP A 693 11.21 -2.38 -60.90
C ASP A 693 12.62 -1.98 -61.43
N PHE A 694 12.83 -0.83 -62.10
CA PHE A 694 14.13 -0.50 -62.69
C PHE A 694 15.19 -0.06 -61.67
N VAL A 695 16.38 -0.67 -61.76
CA VAL A 695 17.60 -0.29 -61.04
C VAL A 695 18.78 -0.27 -62.03
N GLY A 696 19.63 0.74 -61.94
CA GLY A 696 20.78 0.99 -62.81
C GLY A 696 20.79 2.39 -63.43
N THR A 697 21.63 2.58 -64.46
CA THR A 697 21.80 3.88 -65.12
C THR A 697 20.96 4.02 -66.40
N ASP A 698 20.35 5.19 -66.55
CA ASP A 698 19.79 5.70 -67.80
C ASP A 698 20.46 7.04 -68.18
N SER A 699 20.19 7.54 -69.38
CA SER A 699 20.73 8.82 -69.84
C SER A 699 19.92 9.42 -71.00
N PHE A 700 19.94 10.75 -71.10
CA PHE A 700 19.45 11.46 -72.26
C PHE A 700 20.35 12.65 -72.59
N SER A 701 20.34 13.12 -73.84
CA SER A 701 21.02 14.35 -74.23
C SER A 701 20.02 15.46 -74.53
N TYR A 702 20.38 16.69 -74.18
CA TYR A 702 19.59 17.89 -74.43
C TYR A 702 20.38 18.91 -75.26
N THR A 703 19.72 19.97 -75.73
CA THR A 703 20.34 21.02 -76.55
C THR A 703 19.76 22.38 -76.21
N ILE A 704 20.64 23.29 -75.79
CA ILE A 704 20.32 24.67 -75.44
C ILE A 704 20.60 25.64 -76.59
N SER A 705 19.95 26.80 -76.58
CA SER A 705 20.23 27.90 -77.52
C SER A 705 20.01 29.28 -76.90
N ASP A 706 20.86 30.22 -77.30
CA ASP A 706 20.80 31.66 -77.02
C ASP A 706 19.72 32.44 -77.80
N GLY A 707 19.09 31.81 -78.80
CA GLY A 707 18.08 32.42 -79.67
C GLY A 707 18.59 33.35 -80.80
N GLU A 708 19.87 33.74 -80.80
CA GLU A 708 20.53 34.55 -81.84
C GLU A 708 21.35 33.72 -82.84
N GLY A 709 21.60 32.43 -82.53
CA GLY A 709 21.99 31.40 -83.50
C GLY A 709 23.11 30.46 -83.07
N GLY A 710 23.53 30.52 -81.81
CA GLY A 710 24.37 29.49 -81.19
C GLY A 710 23.51 28.41 -80.51
N SER A 711 24.11 27.24 -80.34
CA SER A 711 23.52 26.10 -79.63
C SER A 711 24.62 25.14 -79.21
N ASP A 712 24.45 24.48 -78.07
CA ASP A 712 25.34 23.43 -77.59
C ASP A 712 24.55 22.30 -76.90
N SER A 713 25.18 21.16 -76.65
CA SER A 713 24.50 19.94 -76.22
C SER A 713 25.32 19.13 -75.19
N ALA A 714 24.67 18.75 -74.09
CA ALA A 714 25.22 17.90 -73.05
C ALA A 714 24.32 16.69 -72.76
N ASN A 715 24.73 15.85 -71.80
CA ASN A 715 24.07 14.60 -71.41
C ASN A 715 23.75 14.62 -69.93
N VAL A 716 22.53 14.23 -69.56
CA VAL A 716 22.17 13.86 -68.18
C VAL A 716 22.41 12.37 -68.00
N THR A 717 23.15 11.99 -66.96
CA THR A 717 23.25 10.61 -66.47
C THR A 717 22.35 10.48 -65.25
N ILE A 718 21.38 9.57 -65.30
CA ILE A 718 20.45 9.31 -64.20
C ILE A 718 20.77 7.94 -63.62
N THR A 719 21.02 7.87 -62.32
CA THR A 719 21.25 6.60 -61.60
C THR A 719 20.05 6.30 -60.72
N VAL A 720 19.42 5.16 -60.95
CA VAL A 720 18.31 4.64 -60.13
C VAL A 720 18.86 3.53 -59.26
N ASN A 721 18.87 3.72 -57.94
CA ASN A 721 19.44 2.77 -56.98
C ASN A 721 18.31 1.97 -56.29
N GLN A 722 18.61 0.75 -55.83
CA GLN A 722 17.68 0.05 -54.94
C GLN A 722 17.81 0.65 -53.52
N PRO A 723 16.71 0.86 -52.79
CA PRO A 723 16.78 1.21 -51.37
C PRO A 723 17.00 -0.04 -50.50
N PRO A 724 17.64 0.07 -49.32
CA PRO A 724 17.84 -1.05 -48.41
C PRO A 724 16.51 -1.59 -47.87
N GLU A 725 16.42 -2.92 -47.74
CA GLU A 725 15.27 -3.63 -47.16
C GLU A 725 15.62 -4.17 -45.76
N LEU A 726 14.76 -3.90 -44.76
CA LEU A 726 14.88 -4.46 -43.42
C LEU A 726 14.38 -5.93 -43.43
N VAL A 727 15.27 -6.86 -43.12
CA VAL A 727 15.05 -8.32 -43.17
C VAL A 727 14.61 -8.88 -41.83
N ASN A 728 15.30 -8.50 -40.75
CA ASN A 728 15.01 -8.89 -39.37
C ASN A 728 14.97 -7.64 -38.48
N ASN A 729 13.96 -7.56 -37.62
CA ASN A 729 13.83 -6.61 -36.51
C ASN A 729 12.89 -7.23 -35.48
N THR A 730 13.41 -8.14 -34.64
CA THR A 730 12.58 -9.04 -33.81
C THR A 730 12.64 -8.78 -32.31
N GLY A 731 13.46 -7.84 -31.85
CA GLY A 731 13.71 -7.58 -30.43
C GLY A 731 14.46 -8.71 -29.70
N ILE A 732 14.60 -8.52 -28.38
CA ILE A 732 15.15 -9.46 -27.37
C ILE A 732 14.39 -9.34 -26.03
N VAL A 733 14.72 -10.21 -25.06
CA VAL A 733 14.27 -10.14 -23.65
C VAL A 733 15.48 -10.44 -22.73
N VAL A 734 15.53 -9.77 -21.57
CA VAL A 734 16.62 -9.76 -20.59
C VAL A 734 16.05 -9.68 -19.16
N GLU A 735 16.85 -9.99 -18.14
CA GLU A 735 16.49 -9.81 -16.72
C GLU A 735 17.27 -8.60 -16.16
N LYS A 736 16.76 -7.87 -15.15
CA LYS A 736 17.38 -6.61 -14.67
C LYS A 736 18.86 -6.76 -14.31
N SER A 737 19.20 -7.76 -13.50
CA SER A 737 20.58 -8.03 -13.09
C SER A 737 21.41 -8.86 -14.11
N SER A 738 21.00 -8.95 -15.38
CA SER A 738 21.67 -9.83 -16.37
C SER A 738 22.80 -9.16 -17.16
N GLY A 739 24.01 -9.75 -17.10
CA GLY A 739 25.19 -9.19 -17.76
C GLY A 739 25.16 -9.19 -19.31
N ILE A 740 26.08 -8.41 -19.90
CA ILE A 740 26.20 -8.06 -21.34
C ILE A 740 25.63 -9.12 -22.31
N ARG A 741 24.57 -8.70 -23.02
CA ARG A 741 23.90 -9.41 -24.11
C ARG A 741 24.40 -8.89 -25.46
N PHE A 742 24.23 -9.68 -26.52
CA PHE A 742 24.66 -9.35 -27.88
C PHE A 742 23.46 -9.31 -28.81
N ILE A 743 23.43 -8.33 -29.73
CA ILE A 743 22.43 -8.22 -30.80
C ILE A 743 23.09 -8.67 -32.11
N THR A 744 22.49 -9.65 -32.78
CA THR A 744 23.07 -10.32 -33.95
C THR A 744 22.20 -10.17 -35.20
N ASP A 745 22.68 -10.68 -36.33
CA ASP A 745 21.95 -10.63 -37.61
C ASP A 745 20.72 -11.56 -37.66
N ASP A 746 20.55 -12.47 -36.69
CA ASP A 746 19.29 -13.18 -36.45
C ASP A 746 18.21 -12.27 -35.85
N ASN A 747 18.57 -11.21 -35.09
CA ASN A 747 17.64 -10.27 -34.46
C ASN A 747 17.43 -8.99 -35.27
N LEU A 748 18.52 -8.40 -35.79
CA LEU A 748 18.55 -7.12 -36.49
C LEU A 748 19.38 -7.21 -37.78
N GLN A 749 18.73 -7.12 -38.93
CA GLN A 749 19.40 -7.22 -40.23
C GLN A 749 18.68 -6.39 -41.29
N ALA A 750 19.42 -5.52 -41.98
CA ALA A 750 19.06 -4.96 -43.27
C ALA A 750 19.87 -5.61 -44.39
N SER A 751 19.35 -5.58 -45.61
CA SER A 751 20.03 -6.08 -46.80
C SER A 751 19.79 -5.22 -48.02
N ASP A 752 20.77 -5.22 -48.92
CA ASP A 752 20.75 -4.52 -50.19
C ASP A 752 21.36 -5.42 -51.28
N ALA A 753 20.96 -5.19 -52.53
CA ALA A 753 21.43 -5.94 -53.69
C ALA A 753 22.58 -5.25 -54.45
N ASP A 754 22.77 -3.94 -54.31
CA ASP A 754 23.85 -3.18 -54.96
C ASP A 754 24.90 -2.59 -53.99
N ASN A 755 24.54 -2.34 -52.72
CA ASN A 755 25.48 -2.02 -51.64
C ASN A 755 26.00 -3.24 -50.84
N THR A 756 27.12 -3.07 -50.11
CA THR A 756 27.69 -4.11 -49.21
C THR A 756 27.37 -3.84 -47.73
N PRO A 757 27.46 -4.83 -46.81
CA PRO A 757 27.11 -4.63 -45.40
C PRO A 757 27.92 -3.56 -44.64
N GLY A 758 29.11 -3.18 -45.14
CA GLY A 758 29.90 -2.06 -44.58
C GLY A 758 29.53 -0.69 -45.16
N GLU A 759 28.55 -0.64 -46.05
CA GLU A 759 27.99 0.56 -46.70
C GLU A 759 26.50 0.76 -46.36
N LEU A 760 25.94 -0.12 -45.52
CA LEU A 760 24.62 0.04 -44.88
C LEU A 760 24.85 0.55 -43.46
N ILE A 761 24.37 1.76 -43.19
CA ILE A 761 24.67 2.54 -42.00
C ILE A 761 23.38 2.68 -41.18
N TYR A 762 23.39 2.11 -39.98
CA TYR A 762 22.43 2.38 -38.93
C TYR A 762 22.82 3.68 -38.24
N THR A 763 21.86 4.59 -38.11
CA THR A 763 21.99 5.79 -37.25
C THR A 763 21.01 5.63 -36.11
N ILE A 764 21.52 5.64 -34.87
CA ILE A 764 20.68 5.71 -33.67
C ILE A 764 19.94 7.05 -33.70
N ALA A 765 18.61 6.98 -33.68
CA ALA A 765 17.73 8.14 -33.54
C ALA A 765 17.17 8.23 -32.11
N ASP A 766 17.24 7.14 -31.35
CA ASP A 766 16.96 7.08 -29.92
C ASP A 766 17.69 5.87 -29.29
N ALA A 767 18.19 6.00 -28.07
CA ALA A 767 19.04 5.01 -27.40
C ALA A 767 18.34 4.48 -26.14
N PRO A 768 18.52 3.19 -25.79
CA PRO A 768 17.70 2.57 -24.76
C PRO A 768 17.99 3.10 -23.36
N ASP A 769 16.95 3.03 -22.53
CA ASP A 769 16.83 3.77 -21.28
C ASP A 769 16.88 2.89 -20.04
N LEU A 770 16.49 1.62 -20.18
CA LEU A 770 16.65 0.59 -19.15
C LEU A 770 17.93 -0.26 -19.38
N GLY A 771 18.92 0.30 -20.09
CA GLY A 771 20.25 -0.31 -20.21
C GLY A 771 21.23 0.34 -21.20
N GLU A 772 22.49 -0.08 -21.14
CA GLU A 772 23.56 0.45 -22.00
C GLU A 772 23.72 -0.31 -23.33
N LEU A 773 23.30 0.31 -24.45
CA LEU A 773 23.69 -0.10 -25.81
C LEU A 773 25.12 0.31 -26.14
N ARG A 774 25.95 -0.59 -26.69
CA ARG A 774 27.40 -0.39 -26.89
C ARG A 774 27.92 -1.05 -28.17
N ILE A 775 29.08 -0.59 -28.63
CA ILE A 775 29.82 -1.24 -29.73
C ILE A 775 31.20 -1.76 -29.27
N GLY A 776 31.45 -3.05 -29.54
CA GLY A 776 32.73 -3.74 -29.43
C GLY A 776 33.31 -3.77 -28.01
N SER A 777 34.07 -2.75 -27.64
CA SER A 777 34.63 -2.59 -26.28
C SER A 777 34.81 -1.12 -25.90
N ASN A 778 34.14 -0.20 -26.60
CA ASN A 778 34.00 1.25 -26.38
C ASN A 778 33.45 1.88 -27.70
N PRO A 779 32.53 2.86 -27.66
CA PRO A 779 31.84 3.46 -26.51
C PRO A 779 30.41 2.88 -26.30
N ARG A 780 29.64 3.45 -25.36
CA ARG A 780 28.15 3.42 -25.39
C ARG A 780 27.69 4.19 -26.63
N LEU A 781 26.74 3.63 -27.36
CA LEU A 781 26.06 4.30 -28.47
C LEU A 781 25.00 5.27 -27.90
N ARG A 782 24.83 6.41 -28.56
CA ARG A 782 23.90 7.47 -28.18
C ARG A 782 23.10 7.96 -29.40
N GLU A 783 22.12 8.81 -29.18
CA GLU A 783 21.45 9.56 -30.26
C GLU A 783 22.48 10.21 -31.20
N GLY A 784 22.29 10.01 -32.51
CA GLY A 784 23.21 10.44 -33.57
C GLY A 784 24.47 9.58 -33.79
N ASP A 785 24.78 8.59 -32.93
CA ASP A 785 25.87 7.64 -33.21
C ASP A 785 25.50 6.65 -34.32
N THR A 786 26.51 6.13 -35.03
CA THR A 786 26.32 5.24 -36.19
C THR A 786 27.10 3.93 -36.06
N PHE A 787 26.50 2.85 -36.55
CA PHE A 787 27.13 1.54 -36.73
C PHE A 787 26.71 0.95 -38.08
N THR A 788 27.36 -0.12 -38.55
CA THR A 788 27.04 -0.73 -39.85
C THR A 788 26.44 -2.12 -39.71
N GLN A 789 25.77 -2.62 -40.76
CA GLN A 789 25.36 -4.03 -40.81
C GLN A 789 26.57 -4.97 -40.64
N GLN A 790 27.76 -4.56 -41.08
CA GLN A 790 28.99 -5.32 -40.85
C GLN A 790 29.37 -5.43 -39.36
N ASP A 791 29.09 -4.42 -38.54
CA ASP A 791 29.36 -4.45 -37.09
C ASP A 791 28.40 -5.40 -36.35
N ILE A 792 27.14 -5.49 -36.79
CA ILE A 792 26.19 -6.52 -36.32
C ILE A 792 26.69 -7.91 -36.73
N ASN A 793 27.06 -8.09 -38.01
CA ASN A 793 27.54 -9.36 -38.55
C ASN A 793 28.84 -9.85 -37.85
N ASP A 794 29.71 -8.94 -37.44
CA ASP A 794 30.92 -9.23 -36.64
C ASP A 794 30.64 -9.33 -35.12
N ASN A 795 29.37 -9.29 -34.71
CA ASN A 795 28.86 -9.45 -33.34
C ASN A 795 29.42 -8.40 -32.35
N LEU A 796 29.48 -7.14 -32.79
CA LEU A 796 30.01 -6.04 -31.98
C LEU A 796 28.92 -5.28 -31.21
N LEU A 797 27.66 -5.29 -31.66
CA LEU A 797 26.54 -4.62 -30.99
C LEU A 797 26.13 -5.38 -29.72
N GLN A 798 26.11 -4.66 -28.60
CA GLN A 798 25.90 -5.19 -27.25
C GLN A 798 24.87 -4.36 -26.49
N PHE A 799 24.11 -4.99 -25.61
CA PHE A 799 23.18 -4.35 -24.68
C PHE A 799 23.42 -4.89 -23.27
N THR A 800 23.27 -4.07 -22.23
CA THR A 800 23.35 -4.50 -20.83
C THR A 800 22.19 -3.83 -20.09
N PRO A 801 21.19 -4.57 -19.57
CA PRO A 801 20.15 -3.97 -18.75
C PRO A 801 20.73 -3.25 -17.53
N ASP A 802 19.96 -2.30 -17.04
CA ASP A 802 20.07 -1.71 -15.71
C ASP A 802 19.14 -2.45 -14.73
N ASP A 803 19.22 -2.16 -13.44
CA ASP A 803 18.42 -2.86 -12.42
C ASP A 803 16.94 -2.36 -12.34
N ALA A 804 16.26 -2.26 -13.48
CA ALA A 804 14.83 -1.91 -13.60
C ALA A 804 14.09 -2.63 -14.74
N ALA A 805 12.81 -2.96 -14.52
CA ALA A 805 11.94 -3.63 -15.48
C ALA A 805 11.21 -2.71 -16.47
N GLY A 806 10.53 -3.35 -17.43
CA GLY A 806 9.68 -2.69 -18.42
C GLY A 806 9.94 -3.19 -19.84
N ASN A 807 9.32 -2.53 -20.82
CA ASN A 807 9.69 -2.72 -22.22
C ASN A 807 10.53 -1.53 -22.66
N ASP A 808 11.84 -1.77 -22.79
CA ASP A 808 12.84 -0.85 -23.29
C ASP A 808 12.94 -0.93 -24.83
N PHE A 809 13.40 0.14 -25.46
CA PHE A 809 13.46 0.25 -26.92
C PHE A 809 14.67 1.08 -27.36
N PHE A 810 15.14 0.87 -28.59
CA PHE A 810 15.99 1.86 -29.25
C PHE A 810 15.54 2.09 -30.69
N SER A 811 15.55 3.34 -31.16
CA SER A 811 15.09 3.70 -32.49
C SER A 811 16.25 4.04 -33.42
N TYR A 812 16.09 3.69 -34.70
CA TYR A 812 17.14 3.84 -35.70
C TYR A 812 16.59 4.10 -37.09
N THR A 813 17.42 4.69 -37.94
CA THR A 813 17.25 4.71 -39.40
C THR A 813 18.36 3.90 -40.05
N VAL A 814 18.09 3.33 -41.24
CA VAL A 814 19.12 2.63 -42.04
C VAL A 814 19.26 3.32 -43.38
N ALA A 815 20.44 3.84 -43.67
CA ALA A 815 20.78 4.46 -44.95
C ALA A 815 21.82 3.64 -45.72
N ASP A 816 21.74 3.67 -47.04
CA ASP A 816 22.82 3.23 -47.91
C ASP A 816 23.80 4.40 -48.23
N THR A 817 24.78 4.17 -49.11
CA THR A 817 25.71 5.24 -49.58
C THR A 817 25.36 5.79 -50.98
N SER A 818 24.19 5.41 -51.47
CA SER A 818 23.67 5.58 -52.83
C SER A 818 22.45 6.52 -52.90
N GLY A 819 21.78 6.79 -51.76
CA GLY A 819 20.66 7.72 -51.59
C GLY A 819 19.33 7.09 -51.15
N GLY A 820 19.28 5.80 -50.81
CA GLY A 820 18.11 5.12 -50.26
C GLY A 820 18.15 5.03 -48.73
N GLN A 821 16.96 4.94 -48.13
CA GLN A 821 16.81 4.89 -46.66
C GLN A 821 15.56 4.10 -46.24
N VAL A 822 15.68 3.32 -45.17
CA VAL A 822 14.55 2.79 -44.39
C VAL A 822 14.01 3.91 -43.47
N PRO A 823 12.68 4.08 -43.32
CA PRO A 823 12.09 4.97 -42.33
C PRO A 823 12.53 4.64 -40.88
N LEU A 824 12.31 5.60 -39.98
CA LEU A 824 12.54 5.42 -38.55
C LEU A 824 11.83 4.15 -38.03
N THR A 825 12.56 3.30 -37.34
CA THR A 825 12.11 1.98 -36.87
C THR A 825 12.69 1.70 -35.48
N SER A 826 11.91 1.10 -34.58
CA SER A 826 12.36 0.74 -33.23
C SER A 826 12.66 -0.75 -33.08
N PHE A 827 13.60 -1.09 -32.20
CA PHE A 827 13.95 -2.45 -31.76
C PHE A 827 13.62 -2.61 -30.28
N SER A 828 12.92 -3.68 -29.89
CA SER A 828 12.36 -3.85 -28.53
C SER A 828 13.19 -4.78 -27.62
N ILE A 829 13.15 -4.52 -26.32
CA ILE A 829 13.93 -5.18 -25.27
C ILE A 829 13.03 -5.32 -24.01
N GLY A 830 12.55 -6.51 -23.66
CA GLY A 830 11.74 -6.71 -22.45
C GLY A 830 12.55 -7.04 -21.18
N ILE A 831 12.11 -6.54 -20.01
CA ILE A 831 12.71 -6.66 -18.65
C ILE A 831 11.58 -6.77 -17.57
N THR A 832 11.81 -7.35 -16.37
CA THR A 832 10.76 -7.79 -15.38
C THR A 832 11.21 -7.79 -13.90
N ASP A 833 10.27 -7.56 -12.94
CA ASP A 833 10.50 -7.19 -11.51
C ASP A 833 9.29 -7.40 -10.55
N ASP A 834 9.29 -7.05 -9.23
CA ASP A 834 10.30 -6.49 -8.28
C ASP A 834 10.15 -7.05 -6.82
N THR A 835 10.75 -6.44 -5.77
CA THR A 835 10.51 -6.72 -4.32
C THR A 835 11.08 -5.62 -3.40
N LYS A 836 10.63 -5.50 -2.12
CA LYS A 836 11.13 -4.45 -1.21
C LYS A 836 11.42 -4.82 0.28
N THR A 837 12.42 -4.13 0.86
CA THR A 837 13.12 -4.28 2.17
C THR A 837 13.92 -3.01 2.51
N LEU A 838 14.02 -2.58 3.78
CA LEU A 838 13.93 -1.15 4.16
C LEU A 838 14.94 -0.59 5.24
N THR A 839 14.62 0.47 6.02
CA THR A 839 15.45 1.53 6.70
C THR A 839 16.10 1.40 8.08
N ASN A 840 15.40 1.73 9.18
CA ASN A 840 15.65 1.58 10.63
C ASN A 840 15.04 2.72 11.48
N GLU A 841 14.92 3.98 11.00
CA GLU A 841 13.85 4.83 11.56
C GLU A 841 12.62 4.41 10.78
N ALA A 842 11.49 4.36 11.46
CA ALA A 842 10.50 5.40 11.28
C ALA A 842 10.52 6.03 9.88
N ASP A 843 9.73 5.47 8.97
CA ASP A 843 9.44 5.85 7.60
C ASP A 843 8.04 5.55 7.10
N ASN A 844 7.20 6.56 7.21
CA ASN A 844 5.92 6.70 6.56
C ASN A 844 6.11 6.76 4.98
N PHE A 845 6.58 5.70 4.32
CA PHE A 845 7.17 5.55 2.97
C PHE A 845 6.69 6.55 1.72
N THR A 846 5.92 6.47 0.54
CA THR A 846 4.45 6.41 0.04
C THR A 846 4.05 5.32 -1.05
N GLY A 847 2.86 4.71 -1.38
CA GLY A 847 2.64 3.24 -1.86
C GLY A 847 2.45 2.71 -3.36
N THR A 848 1.95 1.49 -3.71
CA THR A 848 1.50 1.17 -5.14
C THR A 848 0.28 0.22 -5.35
N ALA A 849 -0.57 0.51 -6.34
CA ALA A 849 -1.74 -0.29 -6.78
C ALA A 849 -1.38 -1.45 -7.73
N LEU A 850 -0.09 -1.80 -7.77
CA LEU A 850 0.41 -2.96 -8.49
C LEU A 850 0.93 -3.96 -7.46
N SER A 851 0.01 -4.67 -6.78
CA SER A 851 0.23 -5.77 -5.81
C SER A 851 1.69 -5.91 -5.35
N ASN A 852 2.01 -5.17 -4.31
CA ASN A 852 3.32 -4.99 -3.73
C ASN A 852 3.70 -6.21 -2.91
N ASN A 853 4.99 -6.30 -2.60
CA ASN A 853 5.48 -7.21 -1.58
C ASN A 853 6.66 -6.54 -0.90
N ILE A 854 6.42 -6.18 0.35
CA ILE A 854 7.34 -5.43 1.15
C ILE A 854 7.42 -6.09 2.53
N LEU A 855 8.65 -6.22 3.01
CA LEU A 855 8.97 -6.36 4.42
C LEU A 855 9.61 -5.06 4.80
N GLY A 856 9.37 -4.55 5.99
CA GLY A 856 10.04 -3.33 6.37
C GLY A 856 11.07 -3.42 7.47
N LEU A 857 11.03 -4.36 8.40
CA LEU A 857 11.96 -4.42 9.53
C LEU A 857 11.94 -3.11 10.41
N ALA A 858 13.05 -2.62 11.00
CA ALA A 858 13.20 -1.54 12.03
C ALA A 858 12.47 -0.17 11.95
N GLY A 859 11.42 0.10 12.71
CA GLY A 859 11.22 1.42 13.34
C GLY A 859 9.86 2.07 13.10
N ASP A 860 9.46 3.04 13.93
CA ASP A 860 8.12 3.71 14.03
C ASP A 860 7.58 4.55 12.84
N ASP A 861 6.80 3.96 11.92
CA ASP A 861 6.26 4.53 10.68
C ASP A 861 4.71 4.98 10.63
N SER A 862 4.08 5.32 9.46
CA SER A 862 2.65 5.55 9.04
C SER A 862 2.36 5.55 7.48
N ILE A 863 1.69 4.59 6.81
CA ILE A 863 1.61 4.37 5.31
C ILE A 863 0.12 4.32 4.68
N ASP A 864 -0.56 4.70 3.48
CA ASP A 864 -0.61 5.26 2.01
C ASP A 864 -0.41 4.45 0.64
N GLY A 865 -0.91 3.23 0.43
CA GLY A 865 -0.71 2.28 -0.66
C GLY A 865 -2.00 1.60 -1.09
N LEU A 866 -3.09 2.03 -0.48
CA LEU A 866 -4.13 2.69 -1.24
C LEU A 866 -5.03 1.78 -2.15
N SER A 867 -4.58 0.98 -3.14
CA SER A 867 -5.51 0.08 -3.88
C SER A 867 -4.94 -1.11 -4.69
N SER A 868 -4.77 -2.30 -4.10
CA SER A 868 -5.03 -3.53 -4.88
C SER A 868 -5.30 -4.84 -4.14
N SER A 869 -4.28 -5.40 -3.49
CA SER A 869 -4.12 -6.76 -2.96
C SER A 869 -2.62 -6.94 -2.68
N ASP A 870 -2.17 -6.57 -1.49
CA ASP A 870 -0.78 -6.23 -1.19
C ASP A 870 -0.23 -7.04 0.00
N TYR A 871 1.10 -7.08 0.16
CA TYR A 871 1.78 -7.82 1.24
C TYR A 871 2.79 -6.95 1.97
N ILE A 872 2.70 -6.98 3.30
CA ILE A 872 3.09 -5.98 4.27
C ILE A 872 3.49 -6.71 5.57
N SER A 873 4.67 -6.46 6.17
CA SER A 873 5.25 -7.21 7.32
C SER A 873 6.27 -6.39 8.12
N GLY A 874 6.26 -6.50 9.46
CA GLY A 874 6.68 -5.41 10.35
C GLY A 874 7.94 -5.47 11.24
N ASP A 875 7.93 -6.18 12.36
CA ASP A 875 9.00 -6.70 13.24
C ASP A 875 9.74 -5.81 14.36
N GLU A 876 9.17 -4.85 15.21
CA GLU A 876 9.72 -3.94 16.36
C GLU A 876 9.98 -2.26 16.42
N GLY A 877 9.13 -1.24 16.04
CA GLY A 877 8.97 0.31 16.20
C GLY A 877 7.61 1.12 15.68
N ASN A 878 6.86 2.13 16.33
CA ASN A 878 5.43 2.83 16.32
C ASN A 878 4.68 3.41 15.07
N ASP A 879 3.33 3.43 15.07
CA ASP A 879 2.58 3.04 13.88
C ASP A 879 1.32 3.74 13.37
N SER A 880 0.81 3.19 12.24
CA SER A 880 -0.55 3.34 11.71
C SER A 880 -1.02 2.06 10.85
N ILE A 881 -2.25 1.45 10.78
CA ILE A 881 -2.81 0.46 9.76
C ILE A 881 -4.13 0.80 9.10
N PHE A 882 -4.13 0.71 7.78
CA PHE A 882 -5.24 0.22 7.00
C PHE A 882 -4.80 -0.67 5.78
N GLY A 883 -5.61 -1.60 5.27
CA GLY A 883 -5.27 -2.35 4.03
C GLY A 883 -5.47 -1.56 2.74
N ASN A 884 -6.28 -0.52 2.81
CA ASN A 884 -6.86 0.23 1.70
C ASN A 884 -7.52 -0.70 0.63
N SER A 885 -7.76 -0.31 -0.63
CA SER A 885 -8.71 -1.06 -1.51
C SER A 885 -8.13 -2.37 -2.05
N GLY A 886 -8.38 -3.48 -1.36
CA GLY A 886 -7.96 -4.77 -1.89
C GLY A 886 -8.55 -6.00 -1.21
N ASN A 887 -7.64 -6.91 -0.85
CA ASN A 887 -7.80 -8.23 -0.24
C ASN A 887 -6.44 -8.49 0.45
N ASP A 888 -6.10 -7.64 1.42
CA ASP A 888 -4.71 -7.30 1.75
C ASP A 888 -4.16 -8.17 2.88
N CYS A 889 -2.84 -8.32 2.93
CA CYS A 889 -2.15 -9.21 3.85
C CYS A 889 -1.12 -8.42 4.66
N LEU A 890 -1.59 -7.98 5.82
CA LEU A 890 -0.92 -7.06 6.71
C LEU A 890 -0.52 -7.88 7.94
N SER A 891 0.76 -7.91 8.24
CA SER A 891 1.16 -8.27 9.60
C SER A 891 0.66 -7.18 10.56
N GLY A 892 0.48 -7.53 11.81
CA GLY A 892 0.85 -6.74 12.99
C GLY A 892 2.12 -7.38 13.53
N GLY A 893 2.61 -7.15 14.74
CA GLY A 893 3.34 -8.28 15.35
C GLY A 893 4.15 -8.06 16.62
N THR A 894 4.56 -6.84 16.94
CA THR A 894 5.24 -6.55 18.21
C THR A 894 5.12 -5.10 18.51
N GLN A 895 5.05 -4.66 19.76
CA GLN A 895 4.74 -3.26 20.04
C GLN A 895 3.36 -2.81 19.45
N GLN A 896 2.84 -1.64 19.84
CA GLN A 896 1.50 -1.18 20.29
C GLN A 896 0.07 -1.60 19.69
N ASP A 897 -0.15 -2.46 18.65
CA ASP A 897 -1.09 -2.41 17.47
C ASP A 897 -2.42 -1.65 17.41
N THR A 898 -2.79 -1.29 16.19
CA THR A 898 -4.16 -1.16 15.75
C THR A 898 -4.32 -1.07 14.22
N ILE A 899 -5.53 -1.15 13.66
CA ILE A 899 -5.68 -1.52 12.24
C ILE A 899 -7.00 -1.02 11.63
N ARG A 900 -7.07 -0.96 10.29
CA ARG A 900 -8.18 -1.22 9.39
C ARG A 900 -7.85 -2.31 8.35
N GLY A 901 -8.79 -3.19 8.05
CA GLY A 901 -8.78 -3.91 6.77
C GLY A 901 -9.16 -2.95 5.65
N GLY A 902 -10.40 -2.46 5.71
CA GLY A 902 -10.96 -1.45 4.83
C GLY A 902 -12.09 -2.00 3.96
N ASP A 903 -12.41 -1.28 2.88
CA ASP A 903 -13.17 -1.74 1.71
C ASP A 903 -12.45 -2.95 1.01
N GLY A 904 -12.52 -4.14 1.61
CA GLY A 904 -11.68 -5.30 1.24
C GLY A 904 -12.23 -6.69 1.58
N SER A 905 -11.35 -7.59 2.04
CA SER A 905 -11.64 -8.95 2.57
C SER A 905 -10.38 -9.53 3.21
N ASP A 906 -9.89 -8.87 4.24
CA ASP A 906 -8.46 -8.72 4.47
C ASP A 906 -7.92 -9.72 5.51
N SER A 907 -6.60 -9.71 5.69
CA SER A 907 -5.90 -10.56 6.64
C SER A 907 -4.86 -9.74 7.36
N VAL A 908 -5.18 -9.50 8.61
CA VAL A 908 -4.56 -8.56 9.53
C VAL A 908 -4.10 -9.38 10.74
N PHE A 909 -2.87 -9.18 11.20
CA PHE A 909 -2.36 -9.68 12.49
C PHE A 909 -2.04 -8.47 13.38
N GLY A 910 -1.67 -8.67 14.65
CA GLY A 910 -1.55 -7.59 15.64
C GLY A 910 -0.24 -7.60 16.43
N GLY A 911 0.09 -8.74 17.04
CA GLY A 911 1.36 -8.96 17.73
C GLY A 911 1.28 -9.26 19.21
N ASP A 912 2.42 -9.57 19.87
CA ASP A 912 2.36 -9.74 21.34
C ASP A 912 2.09 -8.40 22.06
N GLY A 913 0.83 -7.99 22.19
CA GLY A 913 0.45 -6.97 23.17
C GLY A 913 -0.86 -6.23 22.86
N ASN A 914 -0.93 -4.91 22.68
CA ASN A 914 -2.12 -4.14 23.05
C ASN A 914 -2.88 -3.37 21.95
N ASP A 915 -3.62 -4.12 21.14
CA ASP A 915 -3.90 -3.85 19.74
C ASP A 915 -5.34 -3.31 19.34
N SER A 916 -5.65 -2.03 19.07
CA SER A 916 -6.98 -1.44 18.64
C SER A 916 -7.50 -1.80 17.21
N ILE A 917 -7.54 -3.05 16.78
CA ILE A 917 -7.62 -3.45 15.35
C ILE A 917 -9.02 -3.41 14.65
N SER A 918 -9.32 -2.46 13.74
CA SER A 918 -10.53 -2.43 12.88
C SER A 918 -10.46 -3.29 11.58
N GLY A 919 -11.60 -3.71 11.01
CA GLY A 919 -11.72 -4.37 9.69
C GLY A 919 -12.43 -3.53 8.62
N ASP A 920 -13.19 -2.52 9.03
CA ASP A 920 -14.00 -1.58 8.21
C ASP A 920 -15.11 -2.17 7.30
N THR A 921 -14.86 -2.59 6.04
CA THR A 921 -15.94 -3.05 5.12
C THR A 921 -15.53 -4.22 4.22
N GLY A 922 -15.34 -5.40 4.84
CA GLY A 922 -14.93 -6.62 4.15
C GLY A 922 -15.63 -7.90 4.63
N ASN A 923 -14.83 -8.93 4.95
CA ASN A 923 -15.19 -10.25 5.50
C ASN A 923 -13.92 -10.82 6.18
N ASP A 924 -13.50 -10.13 7.22
CA ASP A 924 -12.08 -9.88 7.50
C ASP A 924 -11.49 -10.85 8.53
N ARG A 925 -10.18 -10.79 8.71
CA ARG A 925 -9.42 -11.61 9.66
C ARG A 925 -8.57 -10.67 10.46
N LEU A 926 -8.91 -10.51 11.73
CA LEU A 926 -8.26 -9.64 12.66
C LEU A 926 -7.67 -10.53 13.75
N PHE A 927 -6.36 -10.47 14.00
CA PHE A 927 -5.73 -11.05 15.17
C PHE A 927 -5.01 -9.89 15.87
N GLY A 928 -5.09 -9.77 17.20
CA GLY A 928 -4.08 -9.09 18.02
C GLY A 928 -2.81 -9.93 18.01
N GLU A 929 -2.32 -10.35 19.18
CA GLU A 929 -1.82 -11.73 19.42
C GLU A 929 -1.41 -11.98 20.89
N ALA A 930 -0.91 -10.97 21.62
CA ALA A 930 -0.85 -10.94 23.09
C ALA A 930 -1.69 -9.76 23.66
N GLY A 931 -1.34 -9.24 24.85
CA GLY A 931 -1.90 -8.06 25.55
C GLY A 931 -3.33 -7.50 25.27
N ASN A 932 -3.50 -6.17 25.26
CA ASN A 932 -4.74 -5.41 25.54
C ASN A 932 -5.40 -4.66 24.35
N ASP A 933 -6.17 -5.39 23.53
CA ASP A 933 -6.56 -5.04 22.17
C ASP A 933 -7.94 -4.37 22.00
N ASN A 934 -8.12 -3.23 21.34
CA ASN A 934 -9.47 -2.70 21.00
C ASN A 934 -9.98 -3.05 19.58
N LEU A 935 -10.00 -4.33 19.18
CA LEU A 935 -10.38 -4.72 17.82
C LEU A 935 -11.82 -4.35 17.40
N LEU A 936 -12.05 -3.78 16.21
CA LEU A 936 -13.34 -3.47 15.59
C LEU A 936 -13.59 -4.35 14.34
N GLY A 937 -14.76 -4.97 14.16
CA GLY A 937 -15.08 -5.76 12.95
C GLY A 937 -15.40 -4.86 11.76
N GLY A 938 -16.61 -4.29 11.73
CA GLY A 938 -17.05 -3.32 10.72
C GLY A 938 -18.41 -3.64 10.10
N ASP A 939 -18.56 -3.36 8.80
CA ASP A 939 -19.72 -3.63 7.94
C ASP A 939 -19.51 -4.97 7.20
N GLY A 940 -19.33 -6.10 7.93
CA GLY A 940 -18.69 -7.32 7.40
C GLY A 940 -19.35 -8.68 7.71
N GLY A 941 -18.63 -9.51 8.48
CA GLY A 941 -18.88 -10.93 8.73
C GLY A 941 -17.60 -11.66 9.16
N ASP A 942 -17.05 -11.23 10.29
CA ASP A 942 -15.60 -11.12 10.48
C ASP A 942 -15.04 -12.14 11.49
N SER A 943 -13.72 -12.26 11.51
CA SER A 943 -12.99 -13.29 12.26
C SER A 943 -11.94 -12.62 13.13
N ILE A 944 -12.37 -12.14 14.30
CA ILE A 944 -11.61 -11.35 15.25
C ILE A 944 -11.03 -12.25 16.34
N ILE A 945 -9.74 -12.11 16.64
CA ILE A 945 -9.07 -12.72 17.78
C ILE A 945 -8.28 -11.62 18.47
N GLY A 946 -8.36 -11.49 19.79
CA GLY A 946 -7.42 -10.68 20.58
C GLY A 946 -6.16 -11.49 20.91
N GLY A 947 -5.68 -11.46 22.16
CA GLY A 947 -4.44 -12.16 22.52
C GLY A 947 -4.25 -12.62 23.97
N GLU A 948 -3.34 -11.98 24.71
CA GLU A 948 -2.93 -12.32 26.09
C GLU A 948 -3.03 -11.10 27.03
N GLY A 949 -4.18 -10.43 26.99
CA GLY A 949 -4.51 -9.32 27.88
C GLY A 949 -5.97 -8.88 27.72
N ASN A 950 -6.26 -7.59 27.82
CA ASN A 950 -7.57 -7.08 28.22
C ASN A 950 -8.34 -6.40 27.06
N ASP A 951 -8.96 -7.20 26.20
CA ASP A 951 -9.30 -6.79 24.82
C ASP A 951 -10.69 -6.14 24.65
N SER A 952 -10.75 -4.85 24.32
CA SER A 952 -11.96 -4.07 24.04
C SER A 952 -12.56 -4.29 22.64
N ILE A 953 -12.94 -5.52 22.31
CA ILE A 953 -13.44 -5.90 20.97
C ILE A 953 -14.86 -5.37 20.64
N LEU A 954 -15.13 -4.98 19.40
CA LEU A 954 -16.42 -4.55 18.85
C LEU A 954 -16.70 -5.13 17.44
N GLY A 955 -17.54 -6.16 17.25
CA GLY A 955 -17.82 -6.73 15.91
C GLY A 955 -18.55 -5.77 14.94
N ALA A 956 -19.60 -5.10 15.41
CA ALA A 956 -20.44 -4.12 14.71
C ALA A 956 -21.58 -4.70 13.81
N ASP A 957 -21.57 -4.49 12.49
CA ASP A 957 -22.71 -4.75 11.56
C ASP A 957 -22.44 -6.02 10.70
N GLY A 958 -22.18 -7.15 11.38
CA GLY A 958 -21.62 -8.37 10.78
C GLY A 958 -22.39 -9.68 11.03
N GLY A 959 -21.65 -10.73 11.38
CA GLY A 959 -22.13 -12.08 11.67
C GLY A 959 -20.98 -12.93 12.18
N ASP A 960 -20.45 -12.50 13.33
CA ASP A 960 -19.01 -12.46 13.57
C ASP A 960 -18.52 -13.62 14.44
N THR A 961 -17.22 -13.88 14.37
CA THR A 961 -16.53 -14.86 15.20
C THR A 961 -15.43 -14.16 15.97
N ILE A 962 -15.61 -14.02 17.28
CA ILE A 962 -14.74 -13.24 18.17
C ILE A 962 -14.10 -14.18 19.20
N ALA A 963 -12.81 -13.99 19.51
CA ALA A 963 -12.14 -14.67 20.61
C ALA A 963 -11.06 -13.78 21.25
N GLY A 964 -11.31 -13.17 22.42
CA GLY A 964 -10.28 -12.34 23.10
C GLY A 964 -9.11 -13.17 23.64
N ASN A 965 -9.41 -14.32 24.25
CA ASN A 965 -8.46 -15.22 24.90
C ASN A 965 -7.96 -14.70 26.27
N ALA A 966 -6.70 -14.27 26.44
CA ALA A 966 -5.99 -14.45 27.71
C ALA A 966 -5.80 -13.21 28.61
N GLY A 967 -6.86 -12.42 28.82
CA GLY A 967 -6.98 -11.51 29.96
C GLY A 967 -8.43 -11.11 30.25
N ASN A 968 -8.72 -9.84 30.59
CA ASN A 968 -10.02 -9.40 31.10
C ASN A 968 -10.75 -8.54 30.05
N ASP A 969 -11.35 -9.19 29.06
CA ASP A 969 -11.75 -8.60 27.78
C ASP A 969 -13.02 -7.74 27.89
N THR A 970 -13.19 -6.71 27.06
CA THR A 970 -14.42 -5.91 26.95
C THR A 970 -15.06 -6.04 25.56
N ILE A 971 -15.65 -7.21 25.29
CA ILE A 971 -16.21 -7.57 23.99
C ILE A 971 -17.65 -7.05 23.82
N ARG A 972 -17.98 -6.50 22.65
CA ARG A 972 -19.35 -6.34 22.16
C ARG A 972 -19.46 -6.90 20.76
N SER A 973 -20.31 -7.89 20.49
CA SER A 973 -20.37 -8.43 19.13
C SER A 973 -21.14 -7.50 18.20
N GLY A 974 -22.43 -7.24 18.40
CA GLY A 974 -23.09 -6.07 17.77
C GLY A 974 -24.51 -6.31 17.28
N VAL A 975 -24.65 -6.56 15.97
CA VAL A 975 -25.92 -6.88 15.33
C VAL A 975 -25.80 -8.05 14.33
N ASP A 976 -26.92 -8.76 14.14
CA ASP A 976 -27.03 -10.04 13.45
C ASP A 976 -26.68 -11.24 14.38
N ASN A 977 -25.83 -12.24 14.05
CA ASN A 977 -25.82 -13.48 14.86
C ASN A 977 -24.40 -14.03 15.08
N ASP A 978 -23.87 -13.81 16.29
CA ASP A 978 -22.43 -13.84 16.54
C ASP A 978 -21.96 -15.04 17.40
N SER A 979 -20.64 -15.24 17.42
CA SER A 979 -19.95 -16.35 18.08
C SER A 979 -18.74 -15.84 18.87
N VAL A 980 -18.95 -15.46 20.13
CA VAL A 980 -17.94 -14.88 21.03
C VAL A 980 -17.29 -15.93 21.94
N THR A 981 -15.98 -15.79 22.12
CA THR A 981 -15.21 -16.35 23.25
C THR A 981 -14.48 -15.20 23.98
N GLY A 982 -14.47 -15.19 25.31
CA GLY A 982 -13.45 -14.46 26.10
C GLY A 982 -12.19 -15.33 26.24
N GLY A 983 -11.72 -15.61 27.46
CA GLY A 983 -10.89 -16.82 27.66
C GLY A 983 -10.26 -17.10 29.04
N GLU A 984 -9.20 -16.40 29.45
CA GLU A 984 -8.46 -16.57 30.72
C GLU A 984 -8.36 -15.28 31.56
N GLY A 985 -9.49 -14.59 31.74
CA GLY A 985 -9.65 -13.57 32.77
C GLY A 985 -11.10 -13.13 32.94
N SER A 986 -11.32 -11.97 33.56
CA SER A 986 -12.60 -11.54 34.12
C SER A 986 -13.38 -10.61 33.19
N ASP A 987 -13.97 -11.20 32.15
CA ASP A 987 -14.40 -10.50 30.95
C ASP A 987 -15.68 -9.66 31.12
N LEU A 988 -15.99 -8.80 30.16
CA LEU A 988 -17.16 -7.93 30.07
C LEU A 988 -17.73 -8.03 28.65
N ILE A 989 -18.69 -8.94 28.45
CA ILE A 989 -19.22 -9.28 27.12
C ILE A 989 -20.64 -8.71 26.94
N ASP A 990 -20.98 -8.21 25.75
CA ASP A 990 -22.27 -7.60 25.39
C ASP A 990 -22.67 -8.03 23.96
N GLY A 991 -23.45 -9.10 23.79
CA GLY A 991 -23.79 -9.65 22.46
C GLY A 991 -24.53 -8.66 21.56
N GLY A 992 -25.52 -7.96 22.12
CA GLY A 992 -26.18 -6.83 21.46
C GLY A 992 -27.56 -7.19 20.91
N THR A 993 -27.67 -7.56 19.63
CA THR A 993 -28.99 -7.87 19.01
C THR A 993 -28.98 -8.95 17.93
N ASP A 994 -30.00 -9.80 18.00
CA ASP A 994 -30.28 -11.04 17.28
C ASP A 994 -29.94 -12.33 18.10
N ASN A 995 -29.13 -13.32 17.69
CA ASN A 995 -29.09 -14.61 18.45
C ASN A 995 -27.67 -15.15 18.64
N ASP A 996 -27.08 -14.84 19.79
CA ASP A 996 -25.64 -14.91 19.95
C ASP A 996 -25.19 -16.14 20.77
N THR A 997 -23.96 -16.57 20.53
CA THR A 997 -23.33 -17.69 21.25
C THR A 997 -22.06 -17.18 21.94
N ILE A 998 -22.05 -17.22 23.28
CA ILE A 998 -20.98 -16.65 24.12
C ILE A 998 -20.43 -17.74 25.04
N SER A 999 -19.12 -17.99 25.02
CA SER A 999 -18.38 -18.59 26.16
C SER A 999 -17.51 -17.49 26.75
N SER A 1000 -17.66 -17.11 28.02
CA SER A 1000 -16.72 -16.13 28.60
C SER A 1000 -15.38 -16.78 28.89
N GLY A 1001 -15.25 -17.66 29.88
CA GLY A 1001 -14.04 -18.47 30.01
C GLY A 1001 -13.63 -18.78 31.45
N ALA A 1002 -12.49 -18.26 31.89
CA ALA A 1002 -11.85 -18.68 33.13
C ALA A 1002 -11.43 -17.50 34.03
N GLY A 1003 -12.41 -16.71 34.52
CA GLY A 1003 -12.13 -15.60 35.43
C GLY A 1003 -13.18 -15.30 36.50
N SER A 1004 -14.04 -14.32 36.24
CA SER A 1004 -15.06 -13.73 37.15
C SER A 1004 -15.90 -12.72 36.37
N ASP A 1005 -16.64 -13.22 35.39
CA ASP A 1005 -16.97 -12.49 34.16
C ASP A 1005 -18.29 -11.71 34.29
N THR A 1006 -18.58 -10.83 33.34
CA THR A 1006 -19.79 -9.98 33.30
C THR A 1006 -20.38 -9.99 31.90
N VAL A 1007 -21.26 -10.96 31.62
CA VAL A 1007 -21.89 -11.11 30.30
C VAL A 1007 -23.27 -10.46 30.26
N VAL A 1008 -23.61 -9.82 29.15
CA VAL A 1008 -24.96 -9.47 28.72
C VAL A 1008 -25.20 -10.18 27.38
N GLY A 1009 -26.30 -10.92 27.26
CA GLY A 1009 -26.76 -11.50 25.98
C GLY A 1009 -27.17 -10.39 25.03
N GLY A 1010 -28.39 -9.88 25.19
CA GLY A 1010 -28.88 -8.76 24.39
C GLY A 1010 -30.37 -8.81 24.12
N SER A 1011 -30.74 -9.12 22.87
CA SER A 1011 -32.16 -9.22 22.50
C SER A 1011 -32.41 -10.13 21.30
N GLU A 1012 -33.46 -10.95 21.43
CA GLU A 1012 -33.74 -12.23 20.73
C GLU A 1012 -33.34 -13.49 21.53
N ASN A 1013 -32.41 -14.41 21.20
CA ASN A 1013 -32.37 -15.70 21.92
C ASN A 1013 -30.98 -16.33 22.07
N ASP A 1014 -30.34 -16.09 23.21
CA ASP A 1014 -28.88 -16.26 23.35
C ASP A 1014 -28.44 -17.56 24.03
N SER A 1015 -27.17 -17.92 23.85
CA SER A 1015 -26.55 -19.14 24.39
C SER A 1015 -25.22 -18.81 25.09
N ILE A 1016 -25.27 -18.60 26.40
CA ILE A 1016 -24.17 -18.11 27.25
C ILE A 1016 -23.60 -19.24 28.13
N PHE A 1017 -22.27 -19.34 28.19
CA PHE A 1017 -21.52 -20.23 29.09
C PHE A 1017 -20.50 -19.40 29.88
N GLY A 1018 -20.54 -19.43 31.22
CA GLY A 1018 -19.57 -18.75 32.08
C GLY A 1018 -18.25 -19.51 32.24
N GLU A 1019 -18.32 -20.84 32.19
CA GLU A 1019 -17.23 -21.81 32.30
C GLU A 1019 -16.53 -21.91 33.68
N ASP A 1020 -15.49 -21.15 34.02
CA ASP A 1020 -14.60 -21.42 35.17
C ASP A 1020 -14.32 -20.19 36.09
N GLY A 1021 -15.30 -19.28 36.25
CA GLY A 1021 -15.19 -18.06 37.08
C GLY A 1021 -16.21 -17.88 38.23
N ASP A 1022 -16.20 -16.72 38.92
CA ASP A 1022 -17.14 -16.30 40.00
C ASP A 1022 -18.11 -15.22 39.42
N ASP A 1023 -18.96 -15.61 38.45
CA ASP A 1023 -19.41 -14.75 37.33
C ASP A 1023 -20.68 -13.89 37.55
N SER A 1024 -21.07 -13.08 36.56
CA SER A 1024 -22.14 -12.06 36.64
C SER A 1024 -22.93 -11.89 35.31
N ILE A 1025 -23.68 -12.91 34.91
CA ILE A 1025 -24.39 -13.01 33.61
C ILE A 1025 -25.80 -12.36 33.63
N VAL A 1026 -26.19 -11.72 32.52
CA VAL A 1026 -27.53 -11.20 32.20
C VAL A 1026 -27.99 -11.70 30.82
N GLY A 1027 -29.24 -12.15 30.65
CA GLY A 1027 -29.84 -12.40 29.34
C GLY A 1027 -30.37 -11.12 28.67
N ASP A 1028 -31.27 -10.42 29.38
CA ASP A 1028 -32.06 -9.24 28.98
C ASP A 1028 -33.39 -9.56 28.26
N ASP A 1029 -33.59 -9.29 26.96
CA ASP A 1029 -34.93 -9.29 26.31
C ASP A 1029 -35.09 -10.50 25.35
N GLY A 1030 -35.04 -11.75 25.89
CA GLY A 1030 -34.89 -12.97 25.08
C GLY A 1030 -35.67 -14.26 25.44
N ASN A 1031 -35.01 -15.43 25.39
CA ASN A 1031 -35.48 -16.78 25.82
C ASN A 1031 -34.26 -17.69 26.11
N ASP A 1032 -33.42 -17.30 27.05
CA ASP A 1032 -31.97 -17.52 26.90
C ASP A 1032 -31.48 -18.81 27.57
N THR A 1033 -30.39 -19.37 27.04
CA THR A 1033 -29.75 -20.59 27.58
C THR A 1033 -28.45 -20.19 28.25
N ILE A 1034 -28.37 -20.36 29.57
CA ILE A 1034 -27.24 -19.90 30.38
C ILE A 1034 -26.70 -21.06 31.23
N ASP A 1035 -25.38 -21.27 31.27
CA ASP A 1035 -24.71 -22.23 32.15
C ASP A 1035 -23.51 -21.54 32.84
N GLY A 1036 -23.60 -21.25 34.15
CA GLY A 1036 -22.60 -20.47 34.89
C GLY A 1036 -21.24 -21.17 34.99
N GLY A 1037 -21.21 -22.45 35.35
CA GLY A 1037 -19.98 -23.26 35.30
C GLY A 1037 -19.36 -23.61 36.65
N SER A 1038 -18.35 -22.87 37.15
CA SER A 1038 -17.52 -23.31 38.29
C SER A 1038 -17.22 -22.29 39.42
N GLY A 1039 -18.10 -21.32 39.72
CA GLY A 1039 -17.93 -20.45 40.89
C GLY A 1039 -19.22 -20.04 41.61
N GLN A 1040 -19.26 -18.82 42.12
CA GLN A 1040 -20.33 -18.30 42.98
C GLN A 1040 -21.17 -17.23 42.26
N ASP A 1041 -21.74 -17.65 41.15
CA ASP A 1041 -22.17 -16.79 40.06
C ASP A 1041 -23.40 -15.92 40.40
N ILE A 1042 -23.64 -14.89 39.61
CA ILE A 1042 -24.78 -13.98 39.73
C ILE A 1042 -25.49 -13.90 38.38
N ILE A 1043 -26.51 -14.73 38.17
CA ILE A 1043 -27.22 -14.85 36.89
C ILE A 1043 -28.60 -14.16 36.97
N LEU A 1044 -28.93 -13.39 35.94
CA LEU A 1044 -30.20 -12.69 35.74
C LEU A 1044 -30.78 -13.05 34.36
N GLY A 1045 -32.00 -13.56 34.27
CA GLY A 1045 -32.67 -13.71 32.96
C GLY A 1045 -33.17 -12.36 32.43
N ASP A 1046 -33.98 -11.70 33.26
CA ASP A 1046 -34.79 -10.50 32.97
C ASP A 1046 -36.10 -10.81 32.24
N ILE A 1047 -36.16 -10.90 30.90
CA ILE A 1047 -37.44 -11.03 30.15
C ILE A 1047 -37.40 -12.14 29.07
N GLY A 1048 -37.64 -13.39 29.46
CA GLY A 1048 -37.82 -14.49 28.48
C GLY A 1048 -38.71 -15.66 28.90
N ASP A 1049 -38.21 -16.88 28.68
CA ASP A 1049 -38.76 -18.19 29.09
C ASP A 1049 -37.52 -19.10 29.33
N ASP A 1050 -36.68 -18.69 30.29
CA ASP A 1050 -35.23 -18.93 30.21
C ASP A 1050 -34.79 -20.31 30.71
N SER A 1051 -33.56 -20.71 30.40
CA SER A 1051 -32.97 -22.02 30.70
C SER A 1051 -31.59 -21.87 31.32
N ILE A 1052 -31.56 -21.67 32.63
CA ILE A 1052 -30.38 -21.33 33.43
C ILE A 1052 -29.87 -22.54 34.22
N GLN A 1053 -28.56 -22.75 34.23
CA GLN A 1053 -27.82 -23.55 35.20
C GLN A 1053 -26.81 -22.63 35.91
N GLY A 1054 -26.65 -22.80 37.23
CA GLY A 1054 -25.56 -22.18 37.99
C GLY A 1054 -24.28 -22.96 37.74
N GLY A 1055 -23.73 -23.58 38.78
CA GLY A 1055 -22.51 -24.36 38.59
C GLY A 1055 -22.03 -25.14 39.79
N ASP A 1056 -20.73 -25.38 39.82
CA ASP A 1056 -20.00 -25.83 41.00
C ASP A 1056 -19.59 -24.61 41.85
N ASN A 1057 -20.42 -24.11 42.80
CA ASN A 1057 -20.03 -23.62 44.15
C ASN A 1057 -21.20 -23.02 44.99
N ASN A 1058 -21.63 -21.75 44.84
CA ASN A 1058 -22.64 -21.14 45.75
C ASN A 1058 -23.41 -19.94 45.13
N ASP A 1059 -24.28 -20.24 44.19
CA ASP A 1059 -24.64 -19.29 43.13
C ASP A 1059 -25.83 -18.40 43.51
N ARG A 1060 -26.15 -17.41 42.69
CA ARG A 1060 -27.29 -16.50 42.85
C ARG A 1060 -28.01 -16.29 41.51
N ILE A 1061 -29.16 -16.92 41.36
CA ILE A 1061 -29.96 -16.86 40.13
C ILE A 1061 -31.25 -16.05 40.35
N ASP A 1062 -31.66 -15.27 39.35
CA ASP A 1062 -32.86 -14.41 39.34
C ASP A 1062 -33.51 -14.40 37.93
N GLY A 1063 -34.39 -15.38 37.62
CA GLY A 1063 -35.06 -15.48 36.30
C GLY A 1063 -35.90 -14.26 35.90
N SER A 1064 -36.50 -13.61 36.90
CA SER A 1064 -37.18 -12.31 36.82
C SER A 1064 -38.55 -12.28 36.12
N VAL A 1065 -38.68 -12.46 34.80
CA VAL A 1065 -39.95 -12.24 34.07
C VAL A 1065 -40.21 -13.25 32.94
N GLY A 1066 -40.01 -14.54 33.17
CA GLY A 1066 -40.45 -15.59 32.23
C GLY A 1066 -41.22 -16.74 32.88
N ASN A 1067 -41.13 -17.93 32.27
CA ASN A 1067 -41.58 -19.21 32.84
C ASN A 1067 -40.34 -20.12 33.03
N ASP A 1068 -39.39 -19.60 33.80
CA ASP A 1068 -37.95 -19.91 33.67
C ASP A 1068 -37.58 -21.27 34.28
N THR A 1069 -36.55 -21.92 33.75
CA THR A 1069 -36.02 -23.19 34.25
C THR A 1069 -34.62 -22.97 34.81
N MET A 1070 -34.46 -23.11 36.12
CA MET A 1070 -33.21 -22.87 36.85
C MET A 1070 -32.72 -24.14 37.55
N ALA A 1071 -31.47 -24.54 37.30
CA ALA A 1071 -30.70 -25.36 38.22
C ALA A 1071 -29.75 -24.46 39.04
N GLY A 1072 -29.51 -24.79 40.32
CA GLY A 1072 -28.28 -24.35 41.00
C GLY A 1072 -27.12 -25.21 40.48
N GLY A 1073 -26.47 -25.94 41.37
CA GLY A 1073 -25.63 -27.06 40.93
C GLY A 1073 -25.02 -27.87 42.07
N SER A 1074 -23.78 -27.55 42.43
CA SER A 1074 -23.00 -28.26 43.46
C SER A 1074 -22.66 -27.42 44.69
N GLY A 1075 -23.56 -26.56 45.17
CA GLY A 1075 -23.45 -26.16 46.57
C GLY A 1075 -24.65 -25.50 47.24
N SER A 1076 -24.50 -24.25 47.66
CA SER A 1076 -25.40 -23.62 48.65
C SER A 1076 -26.14 -22.40 48.11
N ASP A 1077 -26.77 -22.62 46.96
CA ASP A 1077 -27.13 -21.61 45.98
C ASP A 1077 -28.35 -20.77 46.41
N ARG A 1078 -28.69 -19.75 45.62
CA ARG A 1078 -29.72 -18.76 45.95
C ARG A 1078 -30.57 -18.43 44.72
N LEU A 1079 -31.62 -19.22 44.52
CA LEU A 1079 -32.48 -19.14 43.33
C LEU A 1079 -33.72 -18.26 43.56
N THR A 1080 -34.11 -17.51 42.53
CA THR A 1080 -35.24 -16.55 42.52
C THR A 1080 -35.92 -16.68 41.18
N GLY A 1081 -37.23 -16.95 41.13
CA GLY A 1081 -37.95 -17.13 39.87
C GLY A 1081 -38.56 -15.84 39.31
N GLY A 1082 -39.03 -14.96 40.19
CA GLY A 1082 -39.56 -13.66 39.79
C GLY A 1082 -41.07 -13.69 39.50
N ALA A 1083 -41.47 -13.94 38.24
CA ALA A 1083 -42.77 -13.49 37.76
C ALA A 1083 -43.56 -14.34 36.74
N GLY A 1084 -43.41 -15.68 36.72
CA GLY A 1084 -44.34 -16.54 35.96
C GLY A 1084 -44.71 -17.89 36.57
N ASN A 1085 -44.09 -18.95 36.05
CA ASN A 1085 -44.40 -20.36 36.30
C ASN A 1085 -43.10 -21.18 36.31
N ASP A 1086 -42.26 -20.91 37.31
CA ASP A 1086 -40.83 -21.15 37.23
C ASP A 1086 -40.44 -22.56 37.75
N PHE A 1087 -39.44 -23.20 37.15
CA PHE A 1087 -39.00 -24.56 37.41
C PHE A 1087 -37.65 -24.59 38.12
N PHE A 1088 -37.61 -25.12 39.34
CA PHE A 1088 -36.38 -25.26 40.14
C PHE A 1088 -35.86 -26.71 40.09
N PHE A 1089 -34.78 -26.93 39.35
CA PHE A 1089 -34.21 -28.24 39.07
C PHE A 1089 -33.19 -28.70 40.13
N TYR A 1090 -33.13 -30.02 40.37
CA TYR A 1090 -32.32 -30.63 41.43
C TYR A 1090 -31.57 -31.89 40.94
N GLU A 1091 -30.28 -31.96 41.27
CA GLU A 1091 -29.38 -33.08 41.00
C GLU A 1091 -29.00 -33.89 42.27
N VAL A 1092 -28.12 -34.91 42.14
CA VAL A 1092 -27.71 -35.80 43.26
C VAL A 1092 -26.18 -35.85 43.46
N ALA A 1093 -25.43 -34.99 42.76
CA ALA A 1093 -23.97 -34.85 42.93
C ALA A 1093 -23.58 -33.81 44.00
N ASP A 1094 -24.48 -32.87 44.29
CA ASP A 1094 -24.31 -31.72 45.17
C ASP A 1094 -23.65 -32.00 46.54
N GLN A 1095 -22.91 -31.00 47.04
CA GLN A 1095 -22.22 -30.99 48.32
C GLN A 1095 -22.69 -29.89 49.31
N GLY A 1096 -23.71 -29.09 48.98
CA GLY A 1096 -24.26 -28.01 49.81
C GLY A 1096 -25.75 -28.16 50.18
N ILE A 1097 -26.47 -27.02 50.17
CA ILE A 1097 -27.91 -26.84 50.48
C ILE A 1097 -28.40 -25.46 49.97
N ASP A 1098 -29.20 -25.41 48.90
CA ASP A 1098 -29.66 -24.16 48.29
C ASP A 1098 -30.72 -23.39 49.11
N THR A 1099 -31.09 -22.21 48.61
CA THR A 1099 -32.07 -21.31 49.19
C THR A 1099 -32.95 -20.64 48.14
N ILE A 1100 -34.17 -21.13 47.91
CA ILE A 1100 -35.15 -20.50 47.01
C ILE A 1100 -35.92 -19.39 47.75
N VAL A 1101 -36.07 -18.21 47.13
CA VAL A 1101 -36.19 -16.96 47.89
C VAL A 1101 -37.56 -16.27 47.84
N ASP A 1102 -38.37 -16.59 46.83
CA ASP A 1102 -39.66 -15.98 46.48
C ASP A 1102 -40.80 -17.01 46.35
N PHE A 1103 -40.61 -18.11 45.61
CA PHE A 1103 -41.51 -19.27 45.43
C PHE A 1103 -43.01 -19.01 45.69
N ASP A 1104 -43.79 -18.62 44.68
CA ASP A 1104 -45.23 -18.38 44.78
C ASP A 1104 -46.07 -19.51 44.16
N SER A 1105 -46.50 -20.45 45.02
CA SER A 1105 -47.49 -21.52 44.78
C SER A 1105 -48.93 -21.03 44.40
N LYS A 1106 -49.02 -19.99 43.56
CA LYS A 1106 -50.18 -19.23 43.07
C LYS A 1106 -49.87 -18.55 41.71
N GLY A 1107 -48.59 -18.38 41.33
CA GLY A 1107 -48.15 -18.39 39.93
C GLY A 1107 -48.25 -19.82 39.38
N ASP A 1108 -47.78 -20.77 40.20
CA ASP A 1108 -47.69 -22.23 40.00
C ASP A 1108 -46.27 -22.67 39.53
N ASP A 1109 -45.26 -22.21 40.26
CA ASP A 1109 -43.85 -22.65 40.25
C ASP A 1109 -43.73 -24.13 40.66
N THR A 1110 -42.68 -24.83 40.18
CA THR A 1110 -42.53 -26.29 40.28
C THR A 1110 -41.10 -26.72 40.62
N PHE A 1111 -40.93 -27.69 41.53
CA PHE A 1111 -39.65 -28.37 41.74
C PHE A 1111 -39.48 -29.53 40.74
N LEU A 1112 -38.39 -29.56 39.97
CA LEU A 1112 -38.14 -30.51 38.88
C LEU A 1112 -36.98 -31.46 39.22
N PHE A 1113 -37.13 -32.76 38.94
CA PHE A 1113 -36.13 -33.77 39.32
C PHE A 1113 -35.90 -34.84 38.24
N THR A 1114 -34.64 -35.24 38.03
CA THR A 1114 -34.30 -36.41 37.20
C THR A 1114 -34.64 -37.73 37.92
N SER A 1115 -35.59 -38.48 37.36
CA SER A 1115 -36.03 -39.78 37.89
C SER A 1115 -34.91 -40.81 38.06
N ALA A 1116 -33.86 -40.71 37.23
CA ALA A 1116 -32.69 -41.59 37.25
C ALA A 1116 -31.81 -41.38 38.50
N ASN A 1117 -31.58 -40.13 38.90
CA ASN A 1117 -30.64 -39.77 39.95
C ASN A 1117 -31.21 -40.04 41.34
N PHE A 1118 -32.49 -39.71 41.56
CA PHE A 1118 -33.22 -40.02 42.81
C PHE A 1118 -33.76 -41.46 42.89
N GLY A 1119 -33.03 -42.42 42.30
CA GLY A 1119 -33.24 -43.86 42.53
C GLY A 1119 -34.43 -44.51 41.82
N GLY A 1120 -34.94 -43.92 40.73
CA GLY A 1120 -36.03 -44.48 39.92
C GLY A 1120 -37.43 -44.16 40.43
N LEU A 1121 -37.63 -42.94 40.93
CA LEU A 1121 -38.96 -42.37 41.19
C LEU A 1121 -39.69 -42.13 39.86
N THR A 1122 -41.03 -42.04 39.88
CA THR A 1122 -41.82 -41.92 38.64
C THR A 1122 -43.08 -41.11 38.84
N ASN A 1123 -43.36 -40.23 37.88
CA ASN A 1123 -44.46 -39.27 37.90
C ASN A 1123 -45.90 -39.86 37.81
N ASP A 1124 -46.05 -41.19 37.75
CA ASP A 1124 -47.34 -41.89 37.52
C ASP A 1124 -48.21 -42.01 38.80
N GLY A 1125 -48.29 -40.91 39.56
CA GLY A 1125 -49.17 -40.73 40.74
C GLY A 1125 -48.45 -40.44 42.06
N PHE A 1126 -47.79 -39.28 42.16
CA PHE A 1126 -47.01 -38.80 43.32
C PHE A 1126 -47.69 -39.08 44.68
N SER A 1127 -47.01 -39.82 45.56
CA SER A 1127 -47.57 -40.30 46.82
C SER A 1127 -47.14 -39.44 48.02
N SER A 1128 -47.95 -38.43 48.39
CA SER A 1128 -47.62 -37.50 49.48
C SER A 1128 -48.27 -37.83 50.84
N VAL A 1129 -47.55 -37.55 51.95
CA VAL A 1129 -48.04 -37.76 53.34
C VAL A 1129 -47.68 -36.59 54.25
N ILE A 1130 -48.69 -35.94 54.85
CA ILE A 1130 -48.50 -34.87 55.83
C ILE A 1130 -48.39 -35.45 57.25
N LEU A 1131 -47.29 -35.14 57.97
CA LEU A 1131 -46.98 -35.61 59.31
C LEU A 1131 -47.01 -34.48 60.36
N GLN A 1132 -48.06 -34.49 61.17
CA GLN A 1132 -48.24 -33.59 62.31
C GLN A 1132 -47.48 -34.07 63.55
N ASN A 1133 -47.09 -33.14 64.43
CA ASN A 1133 -46.33 -33.42 65.67
C ASN A 1133 -46.93 -34.53 66.57
N GLU A 1134 -48.25 -34.75 66.54
CA GLU A 1134 -48.91 -35.81 67.32
C GLU A 1134 -48.89 -37.22 66.67
N ASN A 1135 -48.41 -37.32 65.42
CA ASN A 1135 -48.31 -38.55 64.62
C ASN A 1135 -46.85 -39.02 64.40
N VAL A 1136 -45.89 -38.51 65.17
CA VAL A 1136 -44.45 -38.83 65.00
C VAL A 1136 -44.04 -40.08 65.80
N GLY A 1137 -43.49 -41.07 65.10
CA GLY A 1137 -42.93 -42.32 65.66
C GLY A 1137 -43.87 -43.54 65.57
N SER A 1138 -43.51 -44.64 66.26
CA SER A 1138 -44.00 -46.00 65.94
C SER A 1138 -45.49 -46.35 66.17
N GLU A 1139 -46.36 -45.37 66.45
CA GLU A 1139 -47.82 -45.51 66.35
C GLU A 1139 -48.46 -44.50 65.35
N GLY A 1140 -47.64 -43.87 64.50
CA GLY A 1140 -48.03 -42.87 63.50
C GLY A 1140 -48.56 -43.43 62.17
N LEU A 1141 -48.62 -42.57 61.16
CA LEU A 1141 -49.03 -42.94 59.80
C LEU A 1141 -47.97 -43.83 59.12
N SER A 1142 -48.39 -44.55 58.07
CA SER A 1142 -47.48 -45.39 57.29
C SER A 1142 -46.92 -44.61 56.10
N ILE A 1143 -45.61 -44.69 55.91
CA ILE A 1143 -44.86 -43.97 54.88
C ILE A 1143 -44.25 -44.92 53.82
N ALA A 1144 -44.59 -46.22 53.86
CA ALA A 1144 -43.93 -47.28 53.09
C ALA A 1144 -43.95 -47.07 51.57
N ASP A 1145 -45.00 -46.40 51.09
CA ASP A 1145 -45.27 -46.09 49.69
C ASP A 1145 -45.23 -44.56 49.44
N ALA A 1146 -44.72 -43.75 50.38
CA ALA A 1146 -44.68 -42.29 50.27
C ALA A 1146 -43.38 -41.82 49.58
N GLU A 1147 -43.51 -40.79 48.74
CA GLU A 1147 -42.44 -40.24 47.90
C GLU A 1147 -42.18 -38.76 48.24
N LEU A 1148 -43.18 -38.06 48.82
CA LEU A 1148 -43.05 -36.74 49.45
C LEU A 1148 -43.66 -36.75 50.87
N ILE A 1149 -42.92 -36.26 51.88
CA ILE A 1149 -43.35 -36.27 53.29
C ILE A 1149 -43.26 -34.86 53.90
N ILE A 1150 -44.41 -34.22 54.13
CA ILE A 1150 -44.46 -32.82 54.60
C ILE A 1150 -44.67 -32.77 56.13
N PHE A 1151 -43.77 -32.12 56.86
CA PHE A 1151 -43.78 -32.03 58.32
C PHE A 1151 -44.25 -30.68 58.85
N GLU A 1152 -45.33 -30.67 59.63
CA GLU A 1152 -45.74 -29.52 60.46
C GLU A 1152 -44.93 -29.42 61.79
N GLY A 1153 -43.83 -30.17 61.89
CA GLY A 1153 -42.97 -30.25 63.07
C GLY A 1153 -41.73 -29.37 62.97
N LYS A 1154 -41.23 -28.91 64.12
CA LYS A 1154 -39.97 -28.16 64.22
C LYS A 1154 -38.86 -29.08 64.73
N PHE A 1155 -37.85 -29.33 63.90
CA PHE A 1155 -36.75 -30.27 64.15
C PHE A 1155 -35.39 -29.55 64.07
N ASP A 1156 -34.42 -29.90 64.91
CA ASP A 1156 -33.15 -29.15 64.98
C ASP A 1156 -32.26 -29.31 63.73
N ASN A 1157 -32.33 -30.44 63.03
CA ASN A 1157 -31.62 -30.75 61.78
C ASN A 1157 -32.22 -31.99 61.09
N VAL A 1158 -31.81 -32.29 59.85
CA VAL A 1158 -32.24 -33.49 59.10
C VAL A 1158 -32.00 -34.81 59.83
N GLN A 1159 -30.91 -34.97 60.59
CA GLN A 1159 -30.69 -36.24 61.31
C GLN A 1159 -31.72 -36.48 62.43
N ALA A 1160 -32.36 -35.42 62.96
CA ALA A 1160 -33.52 -35.55 63.84
C ALA A 1160 -34.81 -35.91 63.08
N VAL A 1161 -34.92 -35.56 61.79
CA VAL A 1161 -36.01 -35.98 60.89
C VAL A 1161 -35.85 -37.44 60.49
N ASN A 1162 -34.67 -37.86 60.03
CA ASN A 1162 -34.35 -39.25 59.70
C ASN A 1162 -34.61 -40.19 60.90
N ALA A 1163 -34.10 -39.84 62.10
CA ALA A 1163 -34.36 -40.62 63.31
C ALA A 1163 -35.85 -40.67 63.71
N ALA A 1164 -36.70 -39.79 63.17
CA ALA A 1164 -38.15 -39.84 63.32
C ALA A 1164 -38.83 -40.66 62.21
N LEU A 1165 -38.34 -40.59 60.97
CA LEU A 1165 -38.78 -41.40 59.82
C LEU A 1165 -38.49 -42.90 60.05
N ASN A 1166 -37.27 -43.25 60.48
CA ASN A 1166 -36.87 -44.61 60.86
C ASN A 1166 -37.71 -45.20 62.03
N LEU A 1167 -38.40 -44.34 62.79
CA LEU A 1167 -39.34 -44.76 63.84
C LEU A 1167 -40.80 -44.87 63.36
N GLN A 1168 -41.14 -44.51 62.13
CA GLN A 1168 -42.52 -44.58 61.62
C GLN A 1168 -43.00 -46.01 61.38
N ASN A 1169 -44.33 -46.16 61.28
CA ASN A 1169 -44.98 -47.46 61.10
C ASN A 1169 -44.89 -47.95 59.65
N GLY A 1170 -43.75 -48.52 59.29
CA GLY A 1170 -43.46 -49.03 57.96
C GLY A 1170 -42.68 -48.03 57.12
N SER A 1171 -41.45 -47.73 57.54
CA SER A 1171 -40.39 -47.37 56.61
C SER A 1171 -40.11 -48.53 55.64
N SER A 1172 -39.52 -48.21 54.50
CA SER A 1172 -39.17 -49.14 53.42
C SER A 1172 -37.80 -48.79 52.86
N ASP A 1173 -37.20 -49.72 52.10
CA ASP A 1173 -35.94 -49.49 51.38
C ASP A 1173 -36.15 -48.60 50.12
N ARG A 1174 -37.09 -47.65 50.17
CA ARG A 1174 -37.38 -46.69 49.09
C ARG A 1174 -36.80 -45.31 49.41
N PRO A 1175 -36.37 -44.55 48.39
CA PRO A 1175 -36.07 -43.14 48.55
C PRO A 1175 -37.35 -42.29 48.69
N ALA A 1176 -37.25 -41.14 49.36
CA ALA A 1176 -38.33 -40.15 49.45
C ALA A 1176 -37.81 -38.74 49.80
N PHE A 1177 -38.49 -37.72 49.29
CA PHE A 1177 -38.31 -36.32 49.66
C PHE A 1177 -39.14 -35.95 50.90
N PHE A 1178 -38.72 -34.91 51.62
CA PHE A 1178 -39.47 -34.36 52.75
C PHE A 1178 -39.21 -32.87 52.95
N VAL A 1179 -40.21 -32.15 53.49
CA VAL A 1179 -40.08 -30.72 53.81
C VAL A 1179 -40.42 -30.48 55.29
N TYR A 1180 -39.60 -29.72 56.02
CA TYR A 1180 -39.74 -29.54 57.47
C TYR A 1180 -39.33 -28.14 57.98
N LEU A 1181 -39.78 -27.72 59.17
CA LEU A 1181 -39.36 -26.44 59.77
C LEU A 1181 -38.08 -26.60 60.60
N ASN A 1182 -37.00 -25.93 60.22
CA ASN A 1182 -35.72 -26.06 60.94
C ASN A 1182 -35.71 -25.30 62.29
N GLY A 1183 -35.19 -25.99 63.31
CA GLY A 1183 -35.09 -25.60 64.71
C GLY A 1183 -34.32 -24.32 64.92
N GLN A 1184 -33.15 -24.25 64.29
CA GLN A 1184 -32.10 -23.26 64.52
C GLN A 1184 -32.16 -22.12 63.48
N ARG A 1185 -32.32 -22.46 62.19
CA ARG A 1185 -32.45 -21.49 61.08
C ARG A 1185 -33.79 -20.73 61.11
N ASN A 1186 -34.87 -21.37 61.58
CA ASN A 1186 -36.24 -20.83 61.53
C ASN A 1186 -36.69 -20.45 60.10
N LYS A 1187 -36.48 -21.37 59.16
CA LYS A 1187 -37.04 -21.41 57.80
C LYS A 1187 -37.43 -22.86 57.48
N TYR A 1188 -38.22 -23.06 56.43
CA TYR A 1188 -38.55 -24.40 55.94
C TYR A 1188 -37.40 -24.96 55.10
N VAL A 1189 -37.24 -26.28 55.09
CA VAL A 1189 -36.11 -26.99 54.49
C VAL A 1189 -36.62 -28.25 53.78
N LEU A 1190 -36.33 -28.36 52.49
CA LEU A 1190 -36.43 -29.57 51.67
C LEU A 1190 -35.22 -30.48 51.98
N GLY A 1191 -35.44 -31.79 51.94
CA GLY A 1191 -34.38 -32.78 52.09
C GLY A 1191 -34.81 -34.15 51.57
N TYR A 1192 -33.87 -35.07 51.53
CA TYR A 1192 -34.03 -36.36 50.87
C TYR A 1192 -33.38 -37.50 51.66
N ASP A 1193 -34.03 -38.66 51.64
CA ASP A 1193 -33.54 -39.90 52.22
C ASP A 1193 -33.46 -40.96 51.12
N THR A 1194 -32.28 -41.54 50.90
CA THR A 1194 -32.07 -42.62 49.91
C THR A 1194 -32.77 -43.93 50.31
N SER A 1195 -33.04 -44.13 51.60
CA SER A 1195 -33.63 -45.36 52.14
C SER A 1195 -34.17 -45.10 53.55
N LEU A 1196 -35.49 -44.88 53.65
CA LEU A 1196 -36.21 -44.61 54.91
C LEU A 1196 -36.01 -45.66 56.03
N ALA A 1197 -35.33 -46.78 55.74
CA ALA A 1197 -35.05 -47.90 56.64
C ALA A 1197 -33.55 -48.24 56.84
N ASP A 1198 -32.59 -47.54 56.22
CA ASP A 1198 -31.15 -47.85 56.35
C ASP A 1198 -30.31 -46.67 56.90
N ASP A 1199 -30.22 -46.61 58.24
CA ASP A 1199 -29.33 -45.74 59.03
C ASP A 1199 -27.84 -45.67 58.56
N SER A 1200 -27.38 -46.53 57.65
CA SER A 1200 -26.01 -46.49 57.13
C SER A 1200 -25.77 -45.51 55.96
N LEU A 1201 -26.85 -45.01 55.33
CA LEU A 1201 -26.83 -43.90 54.38
C LEU A 1201 -27.67 -42.74 54.97
N PRO A 1202 -27.06 -41.71 55.57
CA PRO A 1202 -27.81 -40.66 56.26
C PRO A 1202 -28.53 -39.73 55.28
N ALA A 1203 -29.81 -39.46 55.55
CA ALA A 1203 -30.56 -38.41 54.85
C ALA A 1203 -29.91 -37.03 55.00
N PHE A 1204 -30.06 -36.21 53.96
CA PHE A 1204 -29.46 -34.89 53.81
C PHE A 1204 -30.52 -33.81 53.52
N GLU A 1205 -30.09 -32.54 53.61
CA GLU A 1205 -30.89 -31.36 53.26
C GLU A 1205 -30.59 -31.06 51.78
N LEU A 1206 -31.56 -30.54 51.03
CA LEU A 1206 -31.40 -30.18 49.61
C LEU A 1206 -31.56 -28.66 49.43
N GLY A 1207 -32.61 -28.07 50.00
CA GLY A 1207 -32.90 -26.66 49.80
C GLY A 1207 -33.64 -26.01 50.97
N ILE A 1208 -33.63 -24.68 51.04
CA ILE A 1208 -34.22 -23.86 52.10
C ILE A 1208 -35.19 -22.88 51.48
N LEU A 1209 -36.45 -22.88 51.93
CA LEU A 1209 -37.47 -21.98 51.38
C LEU A 1209 -37.51 -20.70 52.22
N GLN A 1210 -36.96 -19.62 51.66
CA GLN A 1210 -36.75 -18.34 52.35
C GLN A 1210 -37.96 -17.41 52.23
N SER A 1211 -38.74 -17.45 51.15
CA SER A 1211 -39.99 -16.69 51.02
C SER A 1211 -41.01 -17.01 52.10
N ILE A 1212 -41.12 -18.30 52.43
CA ILE A 1212 -42.12 -18.86 53.32
C ILE A 1212 -41.78 -18.54 54.79
N GLU A 1213 -42.18 -17.36 55.26
CA GLU A 1213 -42.08 -16.96 56.66
C GLU A 1213 -42.86 -17.93 57.59
N PRO A 1214 -42.25 -18.49 58.65
CA PRO A 1214 -42.93 -19.44 59.56
C PRO A 1214 -44.07 -18.83 60.38
N GLY A 1215 -45.28 -18.87 59.83
CA GLY A 1215 -46.52 -18.33 60.39
C GLY A 1215 -47.30 -19.26 61.33
N GLU A 1216 -48.60 -18.98 61.51
CA GLU A 1216 -49.55 -19.92 62.13
C GLU A 1216 -50.22 -20.86 61.09
N ASP A 1217 -50.02 -20.59 59.80
CA ASP A 1217 -50.54 -21.40 58.69
C ASP A 1217 -49.65 -22.64 58.43
N GLN A 1218 -50.23 -23.68 57.84
CA GLN A 1218 -49.56 -24.97 57.63
C GLN A 1218 -48.80 -24.93 56.31
N ILE A 1219 -47.56 -25.43 56.28
CA ILE A 1219 -46.75 -25.51 55.05
C ILE A 1219 -47.49 -26.24 53.91
N SER A 1220 -48.31 -27.24 54.23
CA SER A 1220 -49.19 -27.94 53.29
C SER A 1220 -50.43 -27.14 52.82
N THR A 1221 -50.34 -25.80 52.82
CA THR A 1221 -51.25 -24.88 52.12
C THR A 1221 -50.46 -23.80 51.36
N ILE A 1222 -49.18 -24.08 51.12
CA ILE A 1222 -48.17 -23.25 50.43
C ILE A 1222 -47.27 -24.16 49.58
N ILE A 1223 -47.17 -25.45 49.93
CA ILE A 1223 -46.56 -26.49 49.10
C ILE A 1223 -47.54 -27.68 49.09
N GLU A 1224 -48.03 -28.08 47.92
CA GLU A 1224 -48.83 -29.29 47.74
C GLU A 1224 -48.01 -30.43 47.13
N ALA A 1225 -48.57 -31.20 46.19
CA ALA A 1225 -47.89 -32.34 45.56
C ALA A 1225 -47.98 -32.32 44.02
N ASP A 1226 -48.62 -31.28 43.48
CA ASP A 1226 -48.61 -31.00 42.05
C ASP A 1226 -47.40 -30.08 41.71
N ASP A 1227 -46.85 -29.40 42.73
CA ASP A 1227 -45.65 -28.54 42.76
C ASP A 1227 -44.31 -29.31 42.60
N PHE A 1228 -44.35 -30.61 42.29
CA PHE A 1228 -43.18 -31.49 42.16
C PHE A 1228 -43.33 -32.37 40.91
N ASP A 1229 -42.40 -32.27 39.95
CA ASP A 1229 -42.46 -33.02 38.68
C ASP A 1229 -41.18 -33.86 38.43
N PHE A 1230 -41.33 -34.98 37.71
CA PHE A 1230 -40.24 -35.92 37.39
C PHE A 1230 -40.10 -36.16 35.89
N ILE A 1231 -38.87 -35.99 35.39
CA ILE A 1231 -38.43 -36.31 34.03
C ILE A 1231 -37.65 -37.64 33.93
#